data_AF-A0A2D6HB19-F1
#
_entry.id   AF-A0A2D6HB19-F1
#
_cell.length_a   1.000
_cell.length_b   1.000
_cell.length_c   1.000
_cell.angle_alpha   90.00
_cell.angle_beta   90.00
_cell.angle_gamma   90.00
#
_symmetry.space_group_name_H-M   'P 1'
#
loop_
_entity.id
_entity.type
_entity.pdbx_description
1 polymer ?
#
loop_
_entity_poly.entity_id
_entity_poly.type
_entity_poly.pdbx_seq_one_letter_code
_entity_poly.pdbx_strand_id
1 'polypeptide(L)'
;MLPTLVRAGALLCALLALPPEAGAYAAEPDAADGVHERAETFLEGKDYEAAAKLLREHLMRTGDDARARELIGRALLHLDRPDEAAHHLAVAVSLIEAGGDTRGARNARRDLGRADGLSSRRDRIFRDITSKLLKAAESLHENGHAQRALDLLGRIAPVAAGKEAKKVDSLHQKVRAAFQEIDLDSASVERTEAGAWPLIELESAHYKLRCNLEREVVQLVADTMDDIHAYYVSLYLDGDESAISGARATIRIHPDREKMLEHWGGGGEGPAGWWSPGENKVTCYDTRTNGGSLDQMLLTLYHEASHQFMTALSRKGGWAPAWLNEGTSTFFEGAVAMADHRVLWPDAAIGRLRNLTSMLEHDSGPSLTEVIGYSGRGSYPGEYYAFGWGLVYFMQQYEDPATLEYVYRPLYARYRERITSRGGNSMELFGGVFLSADSPLDHETFADFERDWRRWILEEVKPMHIGPAAKRRERRAAAAGRYLEAAAAAGGGRKTTAVEREFLARALGHIEYVRTKIDKEDGPDLGLLIQQIEVLTRLDRPEACAPLIEQVLDGCDDGSFELDEEPYADFEKRLRTLDRRNWALRNARSRIAGLTRAARRLAEDYLEADPPLLLRAYTFAAEAGTALGDGEELLPLAAQLRGRAREAGLLLGEVRSLAARKADWTTTFSAPAKRFDPSSPSGIRIASVRPSAYVNTVLAVGVEYELRARLRRVGEVFMSSVHGLVVHASADGDWIVFGIGREGRAGLWHITPTEGGGALSRSMQKLFLERPVEPDEHPRVVAHVAGRQLTVVVEGRQALEIELPEDLAPARHAGVFVKDGECLFEDAVIELYP
;
A
#
# COMPACT_ATOMS: atom_id res chain seq x y z
N MET A 1 -63.83 -20.80 6.65
CA MET A 1 -64.36 -21.89 5.80
C MET A 1 -64.12 -21.53 4.35
N LEU A 2 -63.36 -22.35 3.62
CA LEU A 2 -63.42 -22.49 2.15
C LEU A 2 -64.64 -23.38 1.77
N PRO A 3 -64.93 -23.73 0.49
CA PRO A 3 -64.36 -23.36 -0.83
C PRO A 3 -65.45 -22.72 -1.76
N THR A 4 -65.33 -22.51 -3.08
CA THR A 4 -65.37 -23.46 -4.23
C THR A 4 -65.07 -22.69 -5.55
N LEU A 5 -64.23 -23.16 -6.50
CA LEU A 5 -64.29 -24.28 -7.46
C LEU A 5 -64.85 -23.94 -8.88
N VAL A 6 -63.90 -23.63 -9.77
CA VAL A 6 -63.78 -23.93 -11.23
C VAL A 6 -64.96 -24.56 -12.00
N ARG A 7 -65.29 -23.98 -13.17
CA ARG A 7 -65.67 -24.63 -14.45
C ARG A 7 -65.47 -23.59 -15.60
N ALA A 8 -64.68 -23.88 -16.64
CA ALA A 8 -65.08 -24.50 -17.93
C ALA A 8 -66.19 -23.72 -18.67
N GLY A 9 -66.10 -23.37 -19.96
CA GLY A 9 -65.10 -23.68 -21.00
C GLY A 9 -65.81 -23.97 -22.34
N ALA A 10 -65.20 -23.60 -23.48
CA ALA A 10 -65.72 -23.71 -24.87
C ALA A 10 -66.91 -22.77 -25.24
N LEU A 11 -67.15 -22.39 -26.51
CA LEU A 11 -66.32 -22.14 -27.71
C LEU A 11 -67.28 -21.59 -28.80
N LEU A 12 -66.97 -20.52 -29.54
CA LEU A 12 -67.53 -20.30 -30.90
C LEU A 12 -66.70 -19.31 -31.73
N CYS A 13 -66.82 -19.38 -33.05
CA CYS A 13 -65.75 -19.01 -33.99
C CYS A 13 -65.91 -17.66 -34.71
N ALA A 14 -64.76 -17.04 -35.02
CA ALA A 14 -64.36 -16.37 -36.26
C ALA A 14 -65.30 -15.39 -37.01
N LEU A 15 -64.80 -14.17 -37.30
CA LEU A 15 -64.31 -13.83 -38.65
C LEU A 15 -63.51 -12.49 -38.72
N LEU A 16 -62.32 -12.55 -39.34
CA LEU A 16 -61.60 -11.54 -40.17
C LEU A 16 -61.78 -10.01 -39.95
N ALA A 17 -60.70 -9.31 -39.53
CA ALA A 17 -60.07 -8.19 -40.27
C ALA A 17 -58.77 -7.67 -39.58
N LEU A 18 -57.74 -7.33 -40.36
CA LEU A 18 -56.43 -6.74 -39.97
C LEU A 18 -56.38 -5.23 -40.34
N PRO A 19 -55.32 -4.47 -40.03
CA PRO A 19 -54.54 -4.32 -38.79
C PRO A 19 -54.52 -2.81 -38.33
N PRO A 20 -53.66 -2.37 -37.39
CA PRO A 20 -52.33 -1.89 -37.84
C PRO A 20 -51.15 -2.20 -36.90
N GLU A 21 -49.98 -1.95 -37.46
CA GLU A 21 -48.61 -2.14 -36.97
C GLU A 21 -48.29 -1.56 -35.58
N ALA A 22 -47.57 -2.35 -34.79
CA ALA A 22 -46.49 -1.88 -33.92
C ALA A 22 -45.48 -3.03 -33.74
N GLY A 23 -44.30 -2.91 -34.35
CA GLY A 23 -43.29 -3.97 -34.32
C GLY A 23 -42.67 -4.14 -32.94
N ALA A 24 -43.08 -5.18 -32.21
CA ALA A 24 -42.37 -5.62 -31.03
C ALA A 24 -41.09 -6.37 -31.47
N TYR A 25 -39.93 -5.73 -31.31
CA TYR A 25 -38.64 -6.42 -31.32
C TYR A 25 -38.54 -7.28 -30.06
N ALA A 26 -39.18 -8.46 -30.08
CA ALA A 26 -38.86 -9.53 -29.15
C ALA A 26 -37.58 -10.20 -29.65
N ALA A 27 -36.49 -10.06 -28.89
CA ALA A 27 -35.29 -10.84 -29.13
C ALA A 27 -35.55 -12.30 -28.71
N GLU A 28 -35.80 -13.18 -29.67
CA GLU A 28 -35.85 -14.62 -29.42
C GLU A 28 -34.44 -15.15 -29.07
N PRO A 29 -34.27 -15.94 -27.99
CA PRO A 29 -32.94 -16.42 -27.57
C PRO A 29 -32.33 -17.54 -28.43
N ASP A 30 -32.95 -17.95 -29.53
CA ASP A 30 -32.72 -19.27 -30.19
C ASP A 30 -31.94 -19.21 -31.52
N ALA A 31 -31.21 -18.10 -31.78
CA ALA A 31 -30.54 -17.84 -33.07
C ALA A 31 -29.04 -18.18 -33.12
N ALA A 32 -28.52 -18.99 -32.19
CA ALA A 32 -27.11 -19.40 -32.17
C ALA A 32 -26.80 -20.53 -33.19
N ASP A 33 -27.74 -21.46 -33.36
CA ASP A 33 -27.59 -22.59 -34.27
C ASP A 33 -27.66 -22.12 -35.73
N GLY A 34 -26.53 -22.19 -36.44
CA GLY A 34 -26.41 -21.91 -37.88
C GLY A 34 -25.65 -20.63 -38.26
N VAL A 35 -25.11 -19.85 -37.32
CA VAL A 35 -24.30 -18.66 -37.67
C VAL A 35 -23.04 -19.03 -38.44
N HIS A 36 -22.32 -20.08 -38.01
CA HIS A 36 -21.10 -20.55 -38.70
C HIS A 36 -21.43 -21.09 -40.11
N GLU A 37 -22.48 -21.89 -40.24
CA GLU A 37 -22.90 -22.49 -41.51
C GLU A 37 -23.32 -21.44 -42.54
N ARG A 38 -24.02 -20.39 -42.09
CA ARG A 38 -24.37 -19.23 -42.93
C ARG A 38 -23.13 -18.44 -43.33
N ALA A 39 -22.18 -18.23 -42.42
CA ALA A 39 -20.92 -17.58 -42.74
C ALA A 39 -20.05 -18.39 -43.71
N GLU A 40 -20.01 -19.72 -43.56
CA GLU A 40 -19.37 -20.63 -44.52
C GLU A 40 -20.04 -20.57 -45.89
N THR A 41 -21.37 -20.57 -45.95
CA THR A 41 -22.13 -20.36 -47.20
C THR A 41 -21.76 -19.04 -47.89
N PHE A 42 -21.61 -17.95 -47.13
CA PHE A 42 -21.13 -16.67 -47.68
C PHE A 42 -19.68 -16.74 -48.16
N LEU A 43 -18.76 -17.38 -47.41
CA LEU A 43 -17.37 -17.58 -47.83
C LEU A 43 -17.24 -18.41 -49.10
N GLU A 44 -18.03 -19.48 -49.26
CA GLU A 44 -18.09 -20.32 -50.47
C GLU A 44 -18.68 -19.55 -51.65
N GLY A 45 -19.73 -18.75 -51.41
CA GLY A 45 -20.30 -17.82 -52.37
C GLY A 45 -19.42 -16.60 -52.70
N LYS A 46 -18.29 -16.43 -52.01
CA LYS A 46 -17.37 -15.27 -52.08
C LYS A 46 -17.96 -13.93 -51.65
N ASP A 47 -19.05 -13.95 -50.87
CA ASP A 47 -19.61 -12.78 -50.21
C ASP A 47 -18.89 -12.53 -48.87
N TYR A 48 -17.62 -12.13 -48.98
CA TYR A 48 -16.75 -11.95 -47.83
C TYR A 48 -17.22 -10.82 -46.91
N GLU A 49 -17.89 -9.79 -47.45
CA GLU A 49 -18.43 -8.67 -46.68
C GLU A 49 -19.63 -9.10 -45.83
N ALA A 50 -20.58 -9.88 -46.38
CA ALA A 50 -21.68 -10.45 -45.61
C ALA A 50 -21.18 -11.43 -44.54
N ALA A 51 -20.18 -12.27 -44.85
CA ALA A 51 -19.57 -13.15 -43.88
C ALA A 51 -18.90 -12.36 -42.73
N ALA A 52 -18.09 -11.36 -43.06
CA ALA A 52 -17.39 -10.53 -42.08
C ALA A 52 -18.38 -9.76 -41.19
N LYS A 53 -19.43 -9.17 -41.77
CA LYS A 53 -20.48 -8.48 -41.02
C LYS A 53 -21.24 -9.40 -40.08
N LEU A 54 -21.73 -10.55 -40.57
CA LEU A 54 -22.46 -11.54 -39.76
C LEU A 54 -21.64 -12.01 -38.57
N LEU A 55 -20.37 -12.36 -38.81
CA LEU A 55 -19.49 -12.86 -37.75
C LEU A 55 -19.05 -11.75 -36.79
N ARG A 56 -18.91 -10.50 -37.24
CA ARG A 56 -18.67 -9.34 -36.37
C ARG A 56 -19.86 -9.11 -35.44
N GLU A 57 -21.09 -9.13 -35.97
CA GLU A 57 -22.32 -9.02 -35.17
C GLU A 57 -22.49 -10.16 -34.17
N HIS A 58 -22.05 -11.38 -34.52
CA HIS A 58 -22.03 -12.52 -33.61
C HIS A 58 -20.99 -12.36 -32.50
N LEU A 59 -19.72 -12.13 -32.85
CA LEU A 59 -18.62 -11.95 -31.90
C LEU A 59 -18.85 -10.77 -30.95
N MET A 60 -19.49 -9.69 -31.42
CA MET A 60 -19.89 -8.57 -30.56
C MET A 60 -20.92 -8.99 -29.49
N ARG A 61 -21.70 -10.06 -29.67
CA ARG A 61 -22.72 -10.53 -28.72
C ARG A 61 -22.28 -11.73 -27.88
N THR A 62 -21.48 -12.63 -28.45
CA THR A 62 -21.11 -13.92 -27.83
C THR A 62 -19.68 -13.96 -27.28
N GLY A 63 -18.81 -13.03 -27.69
CA GLY A 63 -17.43 -12.95 -27.25
C GLY A 63 -16.52 -13.96 -27.95
N ASP A 64 -15.87 -14.82 -27.18
CA ASP A 64 -14.79 -15.69 -27.65
C ASP A 64 -15.29 -17.01 -28.27
N ASP A 65 -15.80 -16.89 -29.50
CA ASP A 65 -16.10 -18.01 -30.38
C ASP A 65 -14.93 -18.31 -31.32
N ALA A 66 -14.22 -19.41 -31.04
CA ALA A 66 -13.04 -19.85 -31.79
C ALA A 66 -13.28 -20.01 -33.29
N ARG A 67 -14.44 -20.56 -33.69
CA ARG A 67 -14.77 -20.82 -35.10
C ARG A 67 -15.18 -19.53 -35.80
N ALA A 68 -15.95 -18.67 -35.14
CA ALA A 68 -16.29 -17.36 -35.69
C ALA A 68 -15.05 -16.46 -35.86
N ARG A 69 -14.09 -16.49 -34.91
CA ARG A 69 -12.78 -15.82 -35.03
C ARG A 69 -11.95 -16.34 -36.21
N GLU A 70 -11.95 -17.66 -36.48
CA GLU A 70 -11.28 -18.23 -37.66
C GLU A 70 -11.95 -17.79 -38.97
N LEU A 71 -13.29 -17.90 -39.05
CA LEU A 71 -14.06 -17.60 -40.25
C LEU A 71 -14.02 -16.09 -40.59
N ILE A 72 -14.07 -15.19 -39.61
CA ILE A 72 -13.99 -13.74 -39.86
C ILE A 72 -12.59 -13.36 -40.31
N GLY A 73 -11.55 -13.95 -39.73
CA GLY A 73 -10.17 -13.75 -40.16
C GLY A 73 -9.95 -14.19 -41.62
N ARG A 74 -10.56 -15.30 -42.03
CA ARG A 74 -10.56 -15.75 -43.44
C ARG A 74 -11.34 -14.81 -44.36
N ALA A 75 -12.47 -14.25 -43.92
CA ALA A 75 -13.22 -13.25 -44.68
C ALA A 75 -12.40 -11.96 -44.87
N LEU A 76 -11.82 -11.44 -43.80
CA LEU A 76 -10.99 -10.22 -43.78
C LEU A 76 -9.72 -10.36 -44.64
N LEU A 77 -9.09 -11.54 -44.65
CA LEU A 77 -7.98 -11.86 -45.58
C LEU A 77 -8.39 -11.73 -47.06
N HIS A 78 -9.63 -12.09 -47.42
CA HIS A 78 -10.15 -11.95 -48.78
C HIS A 78 -10.64 -10.53 -49.11
N LEU A 79 -10.87 -9.70 -48.09
CA LEU A 79 -11.21 -8.28 -48.20
C LEU A 79 -9.99 -7.35 -48.19
N ASP A 80 -8.78 -7.91 -48.26
CA ASP A 80 -7.50 -7.17 -48.17
C ASP A 80 -7.35 -6.36 -46.86
N ARG A 81 -7.83 -6.93 -45.75
CA ARG A 81 -7.76 -6.37 -44.39
C ARG A 81 -6.86 -7.22 -43.48
N PRO A 82 -5.56 -7.37 -43.79
CA PRO A 82 -4.67 -8.32 -43.13
C PRO A 82 -4.45 -8.03 -41.64
N ASP A 83 -4.47 -6.76 -41.22
CA ASP A 83 -4.26 -6.34 -39.82
C ASP A 83 -5.37 -6.86 -38.88
N GLU A 84 -6.64 -6.59 -39.22
CA GLU A 84 -7.81 -7.15 -38.52
C GLU A 84 -7.84 -8.68 -38.65
N ALA A 85 -7.55 -9.23 -39.83
CA ALA A 85 -7.51 -10.67 -40.04
C ALA A 85 -6.50 -11.37 -39.13
N ALA A 86 -5.30 -10.81 -39.02
CA ALA A 86 -4.23 -11.33 -38.16
C ALA A 86 -4.60 -11.28 -36.68
N HIS A 87 -5.26 -10.21 -36.22
CA HIS A 87 -5.79 -10.15 -34.86
C HIS A 87 -6.80 -11.27 -34.59
N HIS A 88 -7.83 -11.40 -35.43
CA HIS A 88 -8.85 -12.44 -35.27
C HIS A 88 -8.28 -13.87 -35.38
N LEU A 89 -7.36 -14.12 -36.32
CA LEU A 89 -6.72 -15.42 -36.48
C LEU A 89 -5.78 -15.78 -35.32
N ALA A 90 -5.10 -14.80 -34.71
CA ALA A 90 -4.30 -15.03 -33.51
C ALA A 90 -5.16 -15.44 -32.32
N VAL A 91 -6.30 -14.77 -32.10
CA VAL A 91 -7.28 -15.16 -31.06
C VAL A 91 -7.85 -16.56 -31.35
N ALA A 92 -8.21 -16.85 -32.62
CA ALA A 92 -8.69 -18.17 -33.03
C ALA A 92 -7.67 -19.28 -32.72
N VAL A 93 -6.38 -19.09 -33.08
CA VAL A 93 -5.32 -20.07 -32.76
C VAL A 93 -5.28 -20.35 -31.26
N SER A 94 -5.27 -19.33 -30.41
CA SER A 94 -5.22 -19.47 -28.95
C SER A 94 -6.41 -20.27 -28.40
N LEU A 95 -7.64 -19.93 -28.83
CA LEU A 95 -8.86 -20.61 -28.38
C LEU A 95 -8.91 -22.07 -28.87
N ILE A 96 -8.53 -22.33 -30.12
CA ILE A 96 -8.51 -23.69 -30.68
C ILE A 96 -7.46 -24.57 -30.00
N GLU A 97 -6.28 -24.02 -29.65
CA GLU A 97 -5.26 -24.76 -28.88
C GLU A 97 -5.69 -25.03 -27.45
N ALA A 98 -6.39 -24.09 -26.79
CA ALA A 98 -6.99 -24.32 -25.47
C ALA A 98 -8.05 -25.44 -25.51
N GLY A 99 -8.85 -25.51 -26.57
CA GLY A 99 -9.79 -26.61 -26.85
C GLY A 99 -9.15 -27.94 -27.27
N GLY A 100 -7.83 -27.96 -27.51
CA GLY A 100 -7.08 -29.18 -27.84
C GLY A 100 -7.10 -29.61 -29.32
N ASP A 101 -7.74 -28.88 -30.24
CA ASP A 101 -7.75 -29.22 -31.66
C ASP A 101 -6.45 -28.78 -32.37
N THR A 102 -5.45 -29.66 -32.30
CA THR A 102 -4.16 -29.48 -32.98
C THR A 102 -4.25 -29.36 -34.52
N ARG A 103 -5.36 -29.77 -35.15
CA ARG A 103 -5.55 -29.69 -36.61
C ARG A 103 -6.16 -28.35 -37.00
N GLY A 104 -7.21 -27.89 -36.33
CA GLY A 104 -7.78 -26.56 -36.48
C GLY A 104 -6.73 -25.48 -36.22
N ALA A 105 -5.99 -25.58 -35.11
CA ALA A 105 -4.94 -24.63 -34.77
C ALA A 105 -3.84 -24.53 -35.85
N ARG A 106 -3.50 -25.65 -36.51
CA ARG A 106 -2.54 -25.66 -37.62
C ARG A 106 -3.08 -24.96 -38.87
N ASN A 107 -4.36 -25.11 -39.17
CA ASN A 107 -5.01 -24.41 -40.28
C ASN A 107 -5.07 -22.90 -40.00
N ALA A 108 -5.55 -22.51 -38.82
CA ALA A 108 -5.62 -21.12 -38.39
C ALA A 108 -4.22 -20.46 -38.36
N ARG A 109 -3.17 -21.16 -37.91
CA ARG A 109 -1.77 -20.67 -37.99
C ARG A 109 -1.27 -20.45 -39.42
N ARG A 110 -1.63 -21.31 -40.37
CA ARG A 110 -1.25 -21.13 -41.78
C ARG A 110 -1.87 -19.85 -42.34
N ASP A 111 -3.14 -19.61 -42.01
CA ASP A 111 -3.85 -18.44 -42.52
C ASP A 111 -3.42 -17.16 -41.74
N LEU A 112 -3.10 -17.26 -40.44
CA LEU A 112 -2.42 -16.20 -39.68
C LEU A 112 -1.08 -15.82 -40.31
N GLY A 113 -0.25 -16.78 -40.72
CA GLY A 113 1.02 -16.53 -41.39
C GLY A 113 0.90 -15.89 -42.79
N ARG A 114 -0.31 -15.83 -43.36
CA ARG A 114 -0.62 -15.05 -44.58
C ARG A 114 -1.03 -13.61 -44.25
N ALA A 115 -1.70 -13.41 -43.12
CA ALA A 115 -2.12 -12.09 -42.64
C ALA A 115 -0.99 -11.33 -41.93
N ASP A 116 -0.10 -12.05 -41.24
CA ASP A 116 0.97 -11.53 -40.39
C ASP A 116 2.24 -12.35 -40.61
N GLY A 117 3.12 -11.86 -41.49
CA GLY A 117 4.42 -12.45 -41.77
C GLY A 117 5.41 -12.39 -40.59
N LEU A 118 5.14 -11.53 -39.60
CA LEU A 118 5.94 -11.36 -38.38
C LEU A 118 5.45 -12.22 -37.21
N SER A 119 4.30 -12.89 -37.34
CA SER A 119 3.66 -13.74 -36.32
C SER A 119 4.65 -14.75 -35.68
N SER A 120 5.47 -15.43 -36.50
CA SER A 120 6.47 -16.37 -36.01
C SER A 120 7.60 -15.75 -35.17
N ARG A 121 7.84 -14.43 -35.33
CA ARG A 121 8.77 -13.63 -34.54
C ARG A 121 8.09 -13.09 -33.27
N ARG A 122 6.82 -12.67 -33.33
CA ARG A 122 5.99 -12.37 -32.15
C ARG A 122 5.92 -13.57 -31.19
N ASP A 123 5.59 -14.75 -31.73
CA ASP A 123 5.57 -16.02 -30.99
C ASP A 123 6.94 -16.41 -30.42
N ARG A 124 8.04 -15.96 -31.03
CA ARG A 124 9.40 -16.15 -30.47
C ARG A 124 9.66 -15.21 -29.30
N ILE A 125 9.32 -13.93 -29.43
CA ILE A 125 9.52 -12.95 -28.36
C ILE A 125 8.68 -13.32 -27.13
N PHE A 126 7.41 -13.71 -27.26
CA PHE A 126 6.62 -14.12 -26.09
C PHE A 126 7.14 -15.38 -25.41
N ARG A 127 7.68 -16.36 -26.16
CA ARG A 127 8.41 -17.49 -25.56
C ARG A 127 9.69 -17.04 -24.87
N ASP A 128 10.47 -16.14 -25.45
CA ASP A 128 11.69 -15.63 -24.82
C ASP A 128 11.38 -14.82 -23.54
N ILE A 129 10.30 -14.04 -23.52
CA ILE A 129 9.78 -13.34 -22.34
C ILE A 129 9.38 -14.37 -21.27
N THR A 130 8.42 -15.25 -21.61
CA THR A 130 7.88 -16.26 -20.70
C THR A 130 8.99 -17.15 -20.12
N SER A 131 9.86 -17.70 -20.96
CA SER A 131 10.90 -18.64 -20.53
C SER A 131 12.00 -17.99 -19.68
N LYS A 132 12.38 -16.72 -19.96
CA LYS A 132 13.41 -16.01 -19.19
C LYS A 132 12.89 -15.50 -17.84
N LEU A 133 11.63 -15.05 -17.80
CA LEU A 133 10.99 -14.53 -16.59
C LEU A 133 10.42 -15.64 -15.70
N LEU A 134 9.94 -16.75 -16.27
CA LEU A 134 9.61 -17.96 -15.49
C LEU A 134 10.85 -18.45 -14.73
N LYS A 135 12.01 -18.55 -15.38
CA LYS A 135 13.29 -18.88 -14.71
C LYS A 135 13.72 -17.86 -13.66
N ALA A 136 13.35 -16.58 -13.84
CA ALA A 136 13.62 -15.56 -12.85
C ALA A 136 12.69 -15.72 -11.63
N ALA A 137 11.41 -15.98 -11.84
CA ALA A 137 10.44 -16.26 -10.79
C ALA A 137 10.74 -17.57 -10.03
N GLU A 138 11.15 -18.64 -10.73
CA GLU A 138 11.69 -19.87 -10.14
C GLU A 138 12.84 -19.53 -9.18
N SER A 139 13.84 -18.78 -9.67
CA SER A 139 15.02 -18.39 -8.87
C SER A 139 14.68 -17.44 -7.71
N LEU A 140 13.78 -16.48 -7.90
CA LEU A 140 13.31 -15.58 -6.84
C LEU A 140 12.57 -16.34 -5.74
N HIS A 141 11.69 -17.28 -6.11
CA HIS A 141 10.98 -18.14 -5.16
C HIS A 141 11.95 -19.05 -4.38
N GLU A 142 12.92 -19.68 -5.05
CA GLU A 142 13.97 -20.49 -4.42
C GLU A 142 14.85 -19.69 -3.44
N ASN A 143 15.01 -18.38 -3.67
CA ASN A 143 15.79 -17.48 -2.80
C ASN A 143 14.92 -16.74 -1.76
N GLY A 144 13.63 -17.05 -1.64
CA GLY A 144 12.72 -16.48 -0.63
C GLY A 144 12.01 -15.18 -1.03
N HIS A 145 12.29 -14.60 -2.20
CA HIS A 145 11.65 -13.39 -2.72
C HIS A 145 10.30 -13.70 -3.39
N ALA A 146 9.45 -14.47 -2.71
CA ALA A 146 8.36 -15.14 -3.38
C ALA A 146 7.21 -14.18 -3.82
N GLN A 147 7.09 -12.97 -3.23
CA GLN A 147 6.12 -11.94 -3.66
C GLN A 147 6.54 -11.31 -4.99
N ARG A 148 7.84 -11.04 -5.15
CA ARG A 148 8.44 -10.60 -6.43
C ARG A 148 8.32 -11.70 -7.49
N ALA A 149 8.33 -12.98 -7.09
CA ALA A 149 8.04 -14.10 -7.98
C ALA A 149 6.55 -14.17 -8.38
N LEU A 150 5.60 -13.91 -7.46
CA LEU A 150 4.16 -13.81 -7.78
C LEU A 150 3.89 -12.73 -8.83
N ASP A 151 4.41 -11.53 -8.62
CA ASP A 151 4.22 -10.41 -9.53
C ASP A 151 4.72 -10.74 -10.95
N LEU A 152 5.95 -11.28 -11.09
CA LEU A 152 6.45 -11.76 -12.37
C LEU A 152 5.56 -12.84 -13.00
N LEU A 153 5.05 -13.79 -12.20
CA LEU A 153 4.19 -14.86 -12.71
C LEU A 153 2.81 -14.35 -13.15
N GLY A 154 2.24 -13.38 -12.43
CA GLY A 154 1.01 -12.69 -12.80
C GLY A 154 1.17 -11.90 -14.10
N ARG A 155 2.29 -11.18 -14.26
CA ARG A 155 2.61 -10.41 -15.47
C ARG A 155 2.78 -11.28 -16.71
N ILE A 156 3.45 -12.44 -16.61
CA ILE A 156 3.70 -13.30 -17.79
C ILE A 156 2.58 -14.28 -18.12
N ALA A 157 1.65 -14.56 -17.21
CA ALA A 157 0.56 -15.51 -17.45
C ALA A 157 -0.27 -15.20 -18.73
N PRO A 158 -0.65 -13.94 -19.05
CA PRO A 158 -1.42 -13.63 -20.26
C PRO A 158 -0.70 -13.92 -21.58
N VAL A 159 0.64 -13.92 -21.60
CA VAL A 159 1.46 -14.15 -22.81
C VAL A 159 2.07 -15.55 -22.87
N ALA A 160 1.89 -16.36 -21.82
CA ALA A 160 2.42 -17.71 -21.74
C ALA A 160 1.58 -18.69 -22.57
N ALA A 161 2.24 -19.60 -23.30
CA ALA A 161 1.56 -20.53 -24.21
C ALA A 161 1.94 -22.01 -23.98
N GLY A 162 1.01 -22.92 -24.30
CA GLY A 162 1.26 -24.36 -24.39
C GLY A 162 1.82 -25.00 -23.11
N LYS A 163 3.08 -25.47 -23.17
CA LYS A 163 3.76 -26.08 -22.02
C LYS A 163 4.28 -25.06 -21.00
N GLU A 164 4.55 -23.82 -21.43
CA GLU A 164 5.05 -22.78 -20.53
C GLU A 164 3.90 -22.18 -19.71
N ALA A 165 2.73 -21.96 -20.31
CA ALA A 165 1.49 -21.60 -19.59
C ALA A 165 1.24 -22.53 -18.38
N LYS A 166 1.19 -23.85 -18.61
CA LYS A 166 0.98 -24.85 -17.54
C LYS A 166 2.05 -24.81 -16.44
N LYS A 167 3.28 -24.37 -16.74
CA LYS A 167 4.33 -24.17 -15.73
C LYS A 167 4.14 -22.86 -14.97
N VAL A 168 3.82 -21.78 -15.67
CA VAL A 168 3.47 -20.48 -15.07
C VAL A 168 2.30 -20.68 -14.12
N ASP A 169 1.20 -21.30 -14.57
CA ASP A 169 0.03 -21.61 -13.73
C ASP A 169 0.39 -22.46 -12.52
N SER A 170 1.13 -23.56 -12.72
CA SER A 170 1.51 -24.47 -11.64
C SER A 170 2.44 -23.81 -10.62
N LEU A 171 3.39 -22.99 -11.06
CA LEU A 171 4.27 -22.24 -10.16
C LEU A 171 3.52 -21.09 -9.50
N HIS A 172 2.68 -20.36 -10.23
CA HIS A 172 1.84 -19.29 -9.70
C HIS A 172 0.91 -19.82 -8.61
N GLN A 173 0.23 -20.96 -8.82
CA GLN A 173 -0.56 -21.63 -7.80
C GLN A 173 0.29 -22.08 -6.60
N LYS A 174 1.45 -22.72 -6.84
CA LYS A 174 2.36 -23.16 -5.77
C LYS A 174 2.87 -21.99 -4.92
N VAL A 175 3.32 -20.92 -5.57
CA VAL A 175 3.83 -19.72 -4.90
C VAL A 175 2.69 -19.01 -4.19
N ARG A 176 1.51 -18.85 -4.81
CA ARG A 176 0.34 -18.21 -4.20
C ARG A 176 -0.20 -18.97 -3.00
N ALA A 177 -0.08 -20.30 -2.98
CA ALA A 177 -0.38 -21.12 -1.81
C ALA A 177 0.61 -20.87 -0.63
N ALA A 178 1.78 -20.29 -0.88
CA ALA A 178 2.71 -19.80 0.15
C ALA A 178 2.49 -18.32 0.52
N PHE A 179 1.48 -17.66 -0.07
CA PHE A 179 1.04 -16.27 0.23
C PHE A 179 -0.36 -16.20 0.84
N GLN A 180 -0.75 -17.23 1.57
CA GLN A 180 -1.75 -17.04 2.62
C GLN A 180 -1.00 -16.46 3.83
N GLU A 181 -1.48 -15.32 4.33
CA GLU A 181 -0.66 -14.13 4.67
C GLU A 181 -0.20 -14.00 6.14
N ILE A 182 0.91 -13.27 6.35
CA ILE A 182 1.52 -12.84 7.63
C ILE A 182 2.38 -11.57 7.39
N ASP A 183 2.08 -10.43 8.03
CA ASP A 183 2.92 -9.21 8.09
C ASP A 183 2.53 -8.36 9.33
N LEU A 184 3.42 -8.03 10.26
CA LEU A 184 3.16 -7.92 11.73
C LEU A 184 1.79 -7.44 12.33
N ASP A 185 0.96 -6.58 11.70
CA ASP A 185 -0.45 -6.35 12.10
C ASP A 185 -1.49 -7.20 11.33
N SER A 186 -1.18 -7.62 10.10
CA SER A 186 -1.66 -8.89 9.51
C SER A 186 -0.84 -10.13 9.99
N ALA A 187 0.12 -9.91 10.90
CA ALA A 187 0.81 -10.85 11.81
C ALA A 187 -0.18 -11.71 12.60
N SER A 188 -1.23 -11.01 13.00
CA SER A 188 -2.48 -11.49 13.53
C SER A 188 -3.14 -12.53 12.60
N VAL A 189 -2.81 -13.80 12.79
CA VAL A 189 -3.70 -14.92 12.41
C VAL A 189 -5.02 -14.79 13.18
N GLU A 190 -6.16 -15.16 12.59
CA GLU A 190 -7.48 -14.98 13.22
C GLU A 190 -7.55 -15.43 14.69
N ARG A 191 -8.20 -14.61 15.52
CA ARG A 191 -8.50 -14.93 16.93
C ARG A 191 -9.16 -16.31 17.02
N THR A 192 -8.72 -17.12 18.00
CA THR A 192 -9.48 -18.31 18.40
C THR A 192 -10.91 -17.93 18.80
N GLU A 193 -11.86 -18.89 18.78
CA GLU A 193 -13.30 -18.68 19.07
C GLU A 193 -13.61 -17.99 20.42
N ALA A 194 -12.62 -17.83 21.30
CA ALA A 194 -12.71 -17.17 22.60
C ALA A 194 -12.14 -15.72 22.64
N GLY A 195 -11.55 -15.21 21.55
CA GLY A 195 -11.28 -13.77 21.38
C GLY A 195 -9.97 -13.20 21.93
N ALA A 196 -9.04 -14.01 22.44
CA ALA A 196 -7.74 -13.55 22.96
C ALA A 196 -6.55 -14.35 22.38
N TRP A 197 -5.38 -13.70 22.29
CA TRP A 197 -4.12 -14.33 21.90
C TRP A 197 -3.67 -15.41 22.89
N PRO A 198 -3.05 -16.52 22.44
CA PRO A 198 -2.47 -17.51 23.35
C PRO A 198 -1.34 -16.88 24.18
N LEU A 199 -1.12 -17.40 25.39
CA LEU A 199 0.03 -16.99 26.19
C LEU A 199 1.30 -17.62 25.61
N ILE A 200 2.17 -16.79 25.03
CA ILE A 200 3.50 -17.19 24.58
C ILE A 200 4.50 -16.92 25.70
N GLU A 201 5.29 -17.94 26.01
CA GLU A 201 6.41 -17.85 26.95
C GLU A 201 7.73 -18.03 26.20
N LEU A 202 8.67 -17.11 26.43
CA LEU A 202 9.99 -17.06 25.80
C LEU A 202 11.00 -16.49 26.79
N GLU A 203 12.24 -17.02 26.80
CA GLU A 203 13.34 -16.40 27.56
C GLU A 203 14.37 -15.82 26.60
N SER A 204 14.72 -14.55 26.82
CA SER A 204 15.76 -13.82 26.10
C SER A 204 17.07 -13.85 26.90
N ALA A 205 18.08 -13.07 26.52
CA ALA A 205 19.30 -12.94 27.32
C ALA A 205 19.02 -12.29 28.70
N HIS A 206 18.21 -11.22 28.75
CA HIS A 206 17.98 -10.43 29.96
C HIS A 206 16.57 -10.58 30.57
N TYR A 207 15.58 -11.08 29.83
CA TYR A 207 14.16 -11.10 30.22
C TYR A 207 13.47 -12.47 30.10
N LYS A 208 12.34 -12.60 30.81
CA LYS A 208 11.36 -13.69 30.65
C LYS A 208 10.06 -13.10 30.14
N LEU A 209 9.71 -13.37 28.89
CA LEU A 209 8.52 -12.84 28.25
C LEU A 209 7.34 -13.78 28.47
N ARG A 210 6.20 -13.22 28.87
CA ARG A 210 4.91 -13.91 29.04
C ARG A 210 3.82 -13.05 28.39
N CYS A 211 3.63 -13.21 27.09
CA CYS A 211 2.90 -12.24 26.28
C CYS A 211 1.69 -12.89 25.60
N ASN A 212 0.55 -12.20 25.63
CA ASN A 212 -0.61 -12.53 24.80
C ASN A 212 -0.48 -11.77 23.47
N LEU A 213 0.45 -12.23 22.63
CA LEU A 213 0.81 -11.69 21.32
C LEU A 213 1.22 -12.85 20.39
N GLU A 214 1.45 -12.52 19.12
CA GLU A 214 1.97 -13.37 18.06
C GLU A 214 3.46 -13.76 18.30
N ARG A 215 3.92 -14.95 17.87
CA ARG A 215 5.25 -15.46 18.26
C ARG A 215 6.39 -14.59 17.74
N GLU A 216 6.22 -14.08 16.54
CA GLU A 216 7.16 -13.25 15.80
C GLU A 216 7.25 -11.87 16.46
N VAL A 217 6.12 -11.31 16.91
CA VAL A 217 6.08 -10.08 17.72
C VAL A 217 6.77 -10.30 19.07
N VAL A 218 6.55 -11.44 19.73
CA VAL A 218 7.22 -11.76 21.01
C VAL A 218 8.74 -11.91 20.84
N GLN A 219 9.21 -12.45 19.71
CA GLN A 219 10.64 -12.46 19.40
C GLN A 219 11.19 -11.03 19.20
N LEU A 220 10.50 -10.19 18.42
CA LEU A 220 10.93 -8.80 18.20
C LEU A 220 10.96 -7.99 19.52
N VAL A 221 9.98 -8.18 20.41
CA VAL A 221 9.99 -7.59 21.76
C VAL A 221 11.16 -8.14 22.58
N ALA A 222 11.50 -9.43 22.47
CA ALA A 222 12.65 -10.00 23.16
C ALA A 222 13.97 -9.38 22.71
N ASP A 223 14.18 -9.28 21.39
CA ASP A 223 15.41 -8.74 20.79
C ASP A 223 15.58 -7.26 21.13
N THR A 224 14.53 -6.44 20.96
CA THR A 224 14.57 -5.00 21.24
C THR A 224 14.68 -4.69 22.74
N MET A 225 14.08 -5.50 23.60
CA MET A 225 14.24 -5.35 25.06
C MET A 225 15.65 -5.76 25.52
N ASP A 226 16.25 -6.79 24.93
CA ASP A 226 17.66 -7.15 25.19
C ASP A 226 18.62 -6.06 24.68
N ASP A 227 18.37 -5.41 23.53
CA ASP A 227 19.23 -4.35 23.01
C ASP A 227 19.14 -3.05 23.84
N ILE A 228 17.93 -2.59 24.20
CA ILE A 228 17.78 -1.42 25.08
C ILE A 228 18.32 -1.66 26.51
N HIS A 229 18.45 -2.92 26.95
CA HIS A 229 19.07 -3.26 28.24
C HIS A 229 20.48 -2.66 28.37
N ALA A 230 21.26 -2.65 27.29
CA ALA A 230 22.59 -2.06 27.27
C ALA A 230 22.56 -0.55 27.58
N TYR A 231 21.52 0.17 27.16
CA TYR A 231 21.35 1.59 27.46
C TYR A 231 20.93 1.84 28.91
N TYR A 232 20.12 0.95 29.52
CA TYR A 232 19.86 1.03 30.96
C TYR A 232 21.13 0.78 31.78
N VAL A 233 21.93 -0.24 31.43
CA VAL A 233 23.22 -0.51 32.10
C VAL A 233 24.17 0.68 31.94
N SER A 234 24.28 1.25 30.74
CA SER A 234 25.10 2.43 30.48
C SER A 234 24.64 3.64 31.30
N LEU A 235 23.34 3.97 31.30
CA LEU A 235 22.83 5.19 31.94
C LEU A 235 22.72 5.08 33.46
N TYR A 236 22.23 3.96 34.00
CA TYR A 236 21.99 3.82 35.44
C TYR A 236 23.20 3.28 36.21
N LEU A 237 24.01 2.43 35.59
CA LEU A 237 25.07 1.66 36.25
C LEU A 237 26.46 2.00 35.72
N ASP A 238 26.56 3.04 34.88
CA ASP A 238 27.80 3.53 34.28
C ASP A 238 28.58 2.41 33.53
N GLY A 239 27.85 1.44 32.98
CA GLY A 239 28.39 0.26 32.29
C GLY A 239 28.53 -1.01 33.14
N ASP A 240 28.38 -0.95 34.47
CA ASP A 240 28.54 -2.10 35.36
C ASP A 240 27.26 -2.92 35.54
N GLU A 241 27.05 -3.89 34.65
CA GLU A 241 25.92 -4.83 34.73
C GLU A 241 25.91 -5.69 36.01
N SER A 242 27.05 -5.88 36.68
CA SER A 242 27.15 -6.73 37.87
C SER A 242 26.36 -6.22 39.08
N ALA A 243 25.93 -4.95 39.05
CA ALA A 243 25.07 -4.35 40.06
C ALA A 243 23.60 -4.82 40.00
N ILE A 244 23.19 -5.60 38.99
CA ILE A 244 21.83 -6.15 38.84
C ILE A 244 21.76 -7.56 39.45
N SER A 245 20.57 -7.91 39.96
CA SER A 245 20.26 -9.31 40.31
C SER A 245 20.33 -10.19 39.05
N GLY A 246 21.09 -11.29 39.10
CA GLY A 246 21.13 -12.28 38.00
C GLY A 246 19.81 -13.00 37.70
N ALA A 247 18.72 -12.71 38.43
CA ALA A 247 17.38 -13.16 38.12
C ALA A 247 16.70 -12.22 37.11
N ARG A 248 16.58 -12.69 35.86
CA ARG A 248 15.84 -12.04 34.76
C ARG A 248 14.47 -11.52 35.20
N ALA A 249 14.13 -10.30 34.81
CA ALA A 249 12.80 -9.75 35.04
C ALA A 249 11.77 -10.35 34.10
N THR A 250 10.52 -10.43 34.56
CA THR A 250 9.40 -10.91 33.73
C THR A 250 8.75 -9.74 33.01
N ILE A 251 8.66 -9.79 31.68
CA ILE A 251 7.82 -8.89 30.88
C ILE A 251 6.48 -9.59 30.67
N ARG A 252 5.40 -8.97 31.14
CA ARG A 252 4.04 -9.49 31.08
C ARG A 252 3.18 -8.57 30.22
N ILE A 253 2.80 -9.03 29.03
CA ILE A 253 1.89 -8.31 28.12
C ILE A 253 0.53 -8.98 28.12
N HIS A 254 -0.49 -8.28 28.62
CA HIS A 254 -1.89 -8.70 28.67
C HIS A 254 -2.58 -8.50 27.31
N PRO A 255 -3.65 -9.27 27.01
CA PRO A 255 -4.33 -9.18 25.71
C PRO A 255 -5.04 -7.83 25.50
N ASP A 256 -5.40 -7.13 26.58
CA ASP A 256 -6.09 -5.85 26.56
C ASP A 256 -5.90 -5.10 27.89
N ARG A 257 -6.34 -3.84 27.93
CA ARG A 257 -6.22 -2.95 29.10
C ARG A 257 -7.07 -3.41 30.29
N GLU A 258 -8.24 -3.99 30.07
CA GLU A 258 -9.14 -4.44 31.14
C GLU A 258 -8.51 -5.61 31.90
N LYS A 259 -8.03 -6.63 31.17
CA LYS A 259 -7.30 -7.79 31.69
C LYS A 259 -5.96 -7.44 32.32
N MET A 260 -5.35 -6.32 31.94
CA MET A 260 -4.21 -5.79 32.68
C MET A 260 -4.66 -5.24 34.04
N LEU A 261 -5.66 -4.37 34.05
CA LEU A 261 -6.12 -3.65 35.25
C LEU A 261 -6.81 -4.54 36.29
N GLU A 262 -7.23 -5.77 35.96
CA GLU A 262 -7.58 -6.80 36.95
C GLU A 262 -6.47 -7.04 38.00
N HIS A 263 -5.21 -6.73 37.65
CA HIS A 263 -4.04 -6.83 38.55
C HIS A 263 -3.61 -5.50 39.17
N TRP A 264 -4.31 -4.39 38.93
CA TRP A 264 -3.95 -3.06 39.43
C TRP A 264 -4.57 -2.78 40.81
N GLY A 265 -3.73 -2.69 41.84
CA GLY A 265 -4.14 -2.39 43.22
C GLY A 265 -4.16 -0.91 43.62
N GLY A 266 -3.79 0.01 42.72
CA GLY A 266 -3.50 1.41 43.06
C GLY A 266 -4.68 2.40 43.02
N GLY A 267 -5.86 1.98 42.54
CA GLY A 267 -7.02 2.85 42.33
C GLY A 267 -6.89 3.80 41.14
N GLY A 268 -7.90 4.67 40.94
CA GLY A 268 -7.98 5.60 39.80
C GLY A 268 -8.28 4.91 38.46
N GLU A 269 -8.08 5.62 37.34
CA GLU A 269 -8.27 5.06 35.98
C GLU A 269 -7.26 3.97 35.60
N GLY A 270 -6.17 3.82 36.36
CA GLY A 270 -5.09 2.86 36.12
C GLY A 270 -4.08 3.32 35.06
N PRO A 271 -2.79 2.94 35.17
CA PRO A 271 -1.75 3.35 34.22
C PRO A 271 -1.79 2.55 32.91
N ALA A 272 -0.94 2.89 31.94
CA ALA A 272 -0.73 2.12 30.72
C ALA A 272 0.20 0.90 30.92
N GLY A 273 1.04 0.93 31.95
CA GLY A 273 1.87 -0.17 32.41
C GLY A 273 2.31 0.08 33.85
N TRP A 274 3.05 -0.86 34.44
CA TRP A 274 3.78 -0.61 35.69
C TRP A 274 4.91 -1.62 35.93
N TRP A 275 5.97 -1.16 36.59
CA TRP A 275 6.96 -1.98 37.27
C TRP A 275 6.48 -2.45 38.66
N SER A 276 6.61 -3.75 38.94
CA SER A 276 6.38 -4.39 40.24
C SER A 276 7.71 -4.85 40.88
N PRO A 277 8.37 -4.03 41.74
CA PRO A 277 9.64 -4.38 42.39
C PRO A 277 9.64 -5.70 43.16
N GLY A 278 8.50 -6.05 43.80
CA GLY A 278 8.36 -7.27 44.61
C GLY A 278 8.12 -8.54 43.79
N GLU A 279 7.67 -8.40 42.54
CA GLU A 279 7.46 -9.53 41.61
C GLU A 279 8.56 -9.65 40.56
N ASN A 280 9.49 -8.68 40.51
CA ASN A 280 10.51 -8.54 39.46
C ASN A 280 9.86 -8.53 38.06
N LYS A 281 8.76 -7.79 37.90
CA LYS A 281 7.84 -7.87 36.75
C LYS A 281 7.48 -6.50 36.17
N VAL A 282 7.64 -6.33 34.86
CA VAL A 282 7.07 -5.25 34.04
C VAL A 282 5.71 -5.72 33.53
N THR A 283 4.67 -4.89 33.63
CA THR A 283 3.31 -5.21 33.16
C THR A 283 2.85 -4.17 32.14
N CYS A 284 2.32 -4.62 31.01
CA CYS A 284 1.70 -3.80 29.96
C CYS A 284 0.59 -4.61 29.25
N TYR A 285 0.02 -4.09 28.17
CA TYR A 285 -1.03 -4.71 27.36
C TYR A 285 -0.87 -4.40 25.86
N ASP A 286 -1.54 -5.17 25.02
CA ASP A 286 -1.66 -4.89 23.58
C ASP A 286 -2.50 -3.63 23.34
N THR A 287 -1.83 -2.52 23.04
CA THR A 287 -2.39 -1.18 22.78
C THR A 287 -3.23 -1.10 21.50
N ARG A 288 -3.19 -2.11 20.62
CA ARG A 288 -4.11 -2.15 19.46
C ARG A 288 -5.57 -2.23 19.91
N THR A 289 -5.81 -2.85 21.07
CA THR A 289 -7.16 -3.01 21.65
C THR A 289 -7.84 -1.72 22.10
N ASN A 290 -7.13 -0.60 22.20
CA ASN A 290 -7.70 0.72 22.48
C ASN A 290 -7.32 1.80 21.45
N GLY A 291 -7.02 1.40 20.22
CA GLY A 291 -6.73 2.32 19.10
C GLY A 291 -5.31 2.91 19.13
N GLY A 292 -4.41 2.34 19.93
CA GLY A 292 -2.98 2.58 19.85
C GLY A 292 -2.28 1.63 18.86
N SER A 293 -0.95 1.67 18.85
CA SER A 293 -0.10 0.78 18.04
C SER A 293 0.91 0.04 18.91
N LEU A 294 1.48 -1.07 18.42
CA LEU A 294 2.50 -1.83 19.15
C LEU A 294 3.75 -0.98 19.48
N ASP A 295 4.07 0.04 18.69
CA ASP A 295 5.09 1.05 19.04
C ASP A 295 4.78 1.72 20.39
N GLN A 296 3.53 2.08 20.65
CA GLN A 296 3.13 2.73 21.91
C GLN A 296 3.22 1.76 23.11
N MET A 297 2.94 0.47 22.89
CA MET A 297 3.21 -0.58 23.87
C MET A 297 4.70 -0.68 24.15
N LEU A 298 5.54 -0.68 23.10
CA LEU A 298 6.99 -0.79 23.23
C LEU A 298 7.60 0.42 23.97
N LEU A 299 7.15 1.64 23.68
CA LEU A 299 7.52 2.83 24.45
C LEU A 299 7.12 2.73 25.93
N THR A 300 5.96 2.14 26.21
CA THR A 300 5.52 1.87 27.60
C THR A 300 6.42 0.83 28.27
N LEU A 301 6.80 -0.24 27.56
CA LEU A 301 7.76 -1.23 28.06
C LEU A 301 9.14 -0.62 28.34
N TYR A 302 9.59 0.32 27.52
CA TYR A 302 10.86 1.03 27.72
C TYR A 302 10.83 1.91 28.98
N HIS A 303 9.76 2.70 29.17
CA HIS A 303 9.56 3.48 30.40
C HIS A 303 9.55 2.56 31.62
N GLU A 304 8.70 1.53 31.63
CA GLU A 304 8.49 0.68 32.81
C GLU A 304 9.68 -0.23 33.15
N ALA A 305 10.40 -0.76 32.15
CA ALA A 305 11.58 -1.58 32.40
C ALA A 305 12.72 -0.78 33.04
N SER A 306 12.86 0.50 32.73
CA SER A 306 13.90 1.36 33.30
C SER A 306 13.79 1.50 34.83
N HIS A 307 12.58 1.44 35.40
CA HIS A 307 12.35 1.48 36.85
C HIS A 307 13.00 0.30 37.59
N GLN A 308 13.28 -0.83 36.94
CA GLN A 308 14.09 -1.94 37.49
C GLN A 308 15.46 -1.45 37.96
N PHE A 309 16.10 -0.59 37.17
CA PHE A 309 17.47 -0.12 37.40
C PHE A 309 17.49 0.96 38.48
N MET A 310 16.53 1.88 38.47
CA MET A 310 16.35 2.84 39.58
C MET A 310 16.02 2.13 40.91
N THR A 311 15.24 1.04 40.86
CA THR A 311 14.99 0.16 42.01
C THR A 311 16.29 -0.47 42.50
N ALA A 312 17.12 -1.02 41.60
CA ALA A 312 18.40 -1.64 41.94
C ALA A 312 19.37 -0.65 42.61
N LEU A 313 19.48 0.57 42.08
CA LEU A 313 20.28 1.65 42.67
C LEU A 313 19.81 2.03 44.08
N SER A 314 18.50 2.14 44.29
CA SER A 314 17.90 2.57 45.56
C SER A 314 18.07 1.53 46.69
N ARG A 315 18.30 0.25 46.37
CA ARG A 315 18.58 -0.80 47.37
C ARG A 315 19.86 -0.55 48.19
N LYS A 316 20.72 0.39 47.77
CA LYS A 316 21.96 0.77 48.47
C LYS A 316 21.74 1.60 49.75
N GLY A 317 20.50 2.02 50.05
CA GLY A 317 20.11 2.69 51.30
C GLY A 317 19.54 4.09 51.13
N GLY A 318 19.55 4.64 49.92
CA GLY A 318 18.86 5.88 49.57
C GLY A 318 17.52 5.61 48.89
N TRP A 319 17.05 6.58 48.11
CA TRP A 319 15.76 6.53 47.42
C TRP A 319 15.79 7.50 46.22
N ALA A 320 14.91 7.30 45.23
CA ALA A 320 14.86 8.14 44.03
C ALA A 320 13.73 9.19 44.11
N PRO A 321 14.03 10.51 43.96
CA PRO A 321 13.03 11.56 43.72
C PRO A 321 12.05 11.17 42.62
N ALA A 322 10.78 11.52 42.77
CA ALA A 322 9.77 11.16 41.76
C ALA A 322 10.09 11.82 40.41
N TRP A 323 10.53 13.08 40.41
CA TRP A 323 11.00 13.76 39.20
C TRP A 323 12.17 13.02 38.52
N LEU A 324 13.10 12.44 39.30
CA LEU A 324 14.25 11.71 38.78
C LEU A 324 13.82 10.34 38.26
N ASN A 325 13.03 9.59 39.04
CA ASN A 325 12.55 8.27 38.64
C ASN A 325 11.74 8.35 37.34
N GLU A 326 10.70 9.18 37.31
CA GLU A 326 9.83 9.32 36.15
C GLU A 326 10.56 10.03 34.99
N GLY A 327 11.31 11.10 35.26
CA GLY A 327 12.05 11.83 34.22
C GLY A 327 13.11 10.99 33.52
N THR A 328 13.78 10.08 34.24
CA THR A 328 14.72 9.13 33.61
C THR A 328 14.00 8.04 32.83
N SER A 329 12.85 7.59 33.32
CA SER A 329 12.07 6.56 32.63
C SER A 329 11.49 7.10 31.32
N THR A 330 10.94 8.31 31.38
CA THR A 330 10.44 9.05 30.23
C THR A 330 11.55 9.47 29.25
N PHE A 331 12.83 9.51 29.67
CA PHE A 331 13.95 9.67 28.72
C PHE A 331 13.99 8.50 27.71
N PHE A 332 13.70 7.27 28.14
CA PHE A 332 13.68 6.09 27.27
C PHE A 332 12.44 5.99 26.35
N GLU A 333 11.40 6.81 26.56
CA GLU A 333 10.33 7.02 25.56
C GLU A 333 10.86 7.69 24.26
N GLY A 334 12.10 8.18 24.26
CA GLY A 334 12.80 8.67 23.07
C GLY A 334 13.50 7.59 22.24
N ALA A 335 13.56 6.35 22.73
CA ALA A 335 14.20 5.24 22.04
C ALA A 335 13.38 4.79 20.82
N VAL A 336 14.07 4.30 19.77
CA VAL A 336 13.43 3.87 18.52
C VAL A 336 13.90 2.47 18.17
N ALA A 337 12.99 1.51 18.12
CA ALA A 337 13.27 0.19 17.54
C ALA A 337 13.43 0.29 16.02
N MET A 338 14.39 -0.45 15.49
CA MET A 338 14.77 -0.47 14.08
C MET A 338 14.40 -1.83 13.46
N ALA A 339 14.22 -1.85 12.14
CA ALA A 339 13.91 -3.07 11.39
C ALA A 339 15.02 -4.15 11.45
N ASP A 340 16.23 -3.79 11.87
CA ASP A 340 17.34 -4.71 12.15
C ASP A 340 17.46 -5.08 13.64
N HIS A 341 16.33 -5.04 14.37
CA HIS A 341 16.16 -5.41 15.79
C HIS A 341 16.92 -4.55 16.81
N ARG A 342 17.77 -3.62 16.34
CA ARG A 342 18.44 -2.63 17.20
C ARG A 342 17.44 -1.63 17.78
N VAL A 343 17.78 -1.09 18.93
CA VAL A 343 17.18 0.11 19.49
C VAL A 343 18.19 1.25 19.36
N LEU A 344 17.74 2.42 18.89
CA LEU A 344 18.57 3.62 18.89
C LEU A 344 18.58 4.26 20.28
N TRP A 345 19.73 4.81 20.67
CA TRP A 345 19.86 5.61 21.90
C TRP A 345 18.77 6.70 21.93
N PRO A 346 18.13 6.97 23.08
CA PRO A 346 16.97 7.85 23.11
C PRO A 346 17.24 9.26 22.57
N ASP A 347 16.50 9.62 21.51
CA ASP A 347 16.39 10.97 20.99
C ASP A 347 15.26 11.72 21.72
N ALA A 348 14.83 12.90 21.30
CA ALA A 348 13.75 13.59 22.03
C ALA A 348 12.40 12.87 21.92
N ALA A 349 11.81 12.51 23.07
CA ALA A 349 10.45 11.96 23.18
C ALA A 349 9.42 13.00 22.71
N ILE A 350 8.98 12.91 21.45
CA ILE A 350 8.27 13.98 20.74
C ILE A 350 6.98 14.43 21.45
N GLY A 351 6.23 13.51 22.07
CA GLY A 351 5.03 13.85 22.84
C GLY A 351 5.35 14.71 24.07
N ARG A 352 6.43 14.37 24.78
CA ARG A 352 6.93 15.11 25.95
C ARG A 352 7.50 16.46 25.55
N LEU A 353 8.28 16.53 24.47
CA LEU A 353 8.80 17.78 23.93
C LEU A 353 7.67 18.73 23.50
N ARG A 354 6.62 18.24 22.82
CA ARG A 354 5.45 19.08 22.47
C ARG A 354 4.80 19.68 23.70
N ASN A 355 4.48 18.87 24.70
CA ASN A 355 3.85 19.33 25.94
C ASN A 355 4.75 20.32 26.69
N LEU A 356 6.04 20.01 26.82
CA LEU A 356 7.03 20.89 27.46
C LEU A 356 7.12 22.24 26.74
N THR A 357 7.33 22.24 25.43
CA THR A 357 7.48 23.50 24.67
C THR A 357 6.21 24.36 24.72
N SER A 358 5.03 23.75 24.67
CA SER A 358 3.75 24.46 24.83
C SER A 358 3.62 25.12 26.21
N MET A 359 4.02 24.42 27.28
CA MET A 359 3.99 24.96 28.65
C MET A 359 5.06 26.05 28.87
N LEU A 360 6.24 25.91 28.27
CA LEU A 360 7.32 26.90 28.32
C LEU A 360 7.05 28.13 27.45
N GLU A 361 6.28 28.04 26.36
CA GLU A 361 5.93 29.20 25.52
C GLU A 361 4.74 30.01 26.08
N HIS A 362 3.97 29.41 26.99
CA HIS A 362 2.81 30.04 27.63
C HIS A 362 2.99 30.32 29.13
N ASP A 363 4.19 30.06 29.69
CA ASP A 363 4.49 30.19 31.12
C ASP A 363 3.43 29.51 32.03
N SER A 364 2.97 28.31 31.62
CA SER A 364 1.79 27.64 32.18
C SER A 364 2.09 26.30 32.89
N GLY A 365 3.36 25.90 32.96
CA GLY A 365 3.83 24.74 33.73
C GLY A 365 4.58 25.12 35.01
N PRO A 366 5.03 24.14 35.81
CA PRO A 366 5.81 24.37 37.03
C PRO A 366 7.23 24.89 36.73
N SER A 367 7.80 25.63 37.67
CA SER A 367 9.23 25.97 37.68
C SER A 367 10.10 24.73 37.93
N LEU A 368 11.40 24.78 37.58
CA LEU A 368 12.31 23.66 37.87
C LEU A 368 12.47 23.43 39.38
N THR A 369 12.34 24.50 40.18
CA THR A 369 12.35 24.41 41.65
C THR A 369 11.19 23.54 42.17
N GLU A 370 9.98 23.72 41.62
CA GLU A 370 8.82 22.89 41.97
C GLU A 370 9.00 21.44 41.47
N VAL A 371 9.51 21.27 40.24
CA VAL A 371 9.77 19.95 39.65
C VAL A 371 10.74 19.14 40.52
N ILE A 372 11.88 19.71 40.89
CA ILE A 372 12.91 19.05 41.71
C ILE A 372 12.42 18.84 43.16
N GLY A 373 11.44 19.65 43.60
CA GLY A 373 10.73 19.51 44.87
C GLY A 373 9.82 18.27 45.01
N TYR A 374 9.40 17.64 43.89
CA TYR A 374 8.60 16.41 43.91
C TYR A 374 9.40 15.18 44.38
N SER A 375 9.51 15.09 45.70
CA SER A 375 10.25 14.08 46.45
C SER A 375 9.39 12.92 46.97
N GLY A 376 8.06 13.05 47.00
CA GLY A 376 7.18 11.96 47.46
C GLY A 376 6.86 10.95 46.34
N ARG A 377 6.78 9.65 46.67
CA ARG A 377 6.19 8.66 45.75
C ARG A 377 4.73 9.04 45.45
N GLY A 378 4.39 9.14 44.17
CA GLY A 378 3.05 9.60 43.75
C GLY A 378 2.79 11.10 43.98
N SER A 379 3.80 11.89 44.38
CA SER A 379 3.65 13.35 44.49
C SER A 379 3.76 14.10 43.17
N TYR A 380 4.28 13.43 42.12
CA TYR A 380 4.58 14.04 40.83
C TYR A 380 3.43 13.78 39.83
N PRO A 381 2.70 14.83 39.38
CA PRO A 381 1.60 14.67 38.44
C PRO A 381 2.07 14.22 37.04
N GLY A 382 1.28 13.37 36.38
CA GLY A 382 1.60 12.79 35.07
C GLY A 382 1.76 13.83 33.95
N GLU A 383 1.02 14.93 34.05
CA GLU A 383 1.10 16.09 33.17
C GLU A 383 2.47 16.79 33.23
N TYR A 384 3.18 16.70 34.36
CA TYR A 384 4.48 17.35 34.56
C TYR A 384 5.68 16.48 34.19
N TYR A 385 5.48 15.20 33.83
CA TYR A 385 6.55 14.31 33.38
C TYR A 385 7.37 14.90 32.22
N ALA A 386 6.75 15.77 31.41
CA ALA A 386 7.42 16.52 30.34
C ALA A 386 8.58 17.42 30.85
N PHE A 387 8.49 17.96 32.08
CA PHE A 387 9.56 18.74 32.69
C PHE A 387 10.70 17.87 33.24
N GLY A 388 10.36 16.75 33.90
CA GLY A 388 11.34 15.78 34.39
C GLY A 388 12.12 15.15 33.24
N TRP A 389 11.41 14.84 32.15
CA TRP A 389 12.01 14.48 30.86
C TRP A 389 12.94 15.57 30.35
N GLY A 390 12.47 16.82 30.25
CA GLY A 390 13.27 17.93 29.73
C GLY A 390 14.54 18.19 30.54
N LEU A 391 14.49 18.03 31.86
CA LEU A 391 15.64 18.09 32.76
C LEU A 391 16.65 16.97 32.45
N VAL A 392 16.21 15.71 32.46
CA VAL A 392 17.10 14.56 32.20
C VAL A 392 17.65 14.61 30.78
N TYR A 393 16.83 14.97 29.79
CA TYR A 393 17.23 15.12 28.40
C TYR A 393 18.33 16.19 28.23
N PHE A 394 18.22 17.35 28.89
CA PHE A 394 19.31 18.33 28.93
C PHE A 394 20.59 17.76 29.57
N MET A 395 20.48 17.11 30.73
CA MET A 395 21.67 16.55 31.40
C MET A 395 22.33 15.38 30.62
N GLN A 396 21.58 14.70 29.77
CA GLN A 396 22.06 13.59 28.95
C GLN A 396 22.50 13.99 27.54
N GLN A 397 21.95 15.07 26.97
CA GLN A 397 22.10 15.41 25.55
C GLN A 397 22.60 16.84 25.29
N TYR A 398 22.80 17.66 26.32
CA TYR A 398 23.55 18.90 26.16
C TYR A 398 25.01 18.56 25.86
N GLU A 399 25.47 18.99 24.68
CA GLU A 399 26.86 18.92 24.23
C GLU A 399 27.48 20.31 24.27
N ASP A 400 28.74 20.39 24.68
CA ASP A 400 29.54 21.59 24.44
C ASP A 400 29.76 21.76 22.93
N PRO A 401 29.35 22.89 22.30
CA PRO A 401 29.48 23.09 20.85
C PRO A 401 30.93 23.11 20.33
N ALA A 402 31.93 23.31 21.19
CA ALA A 402 33.35 23.34 20.83
C ALA A 402 34.03 21.97 20.93
N THR A 403 33.60 21.09 21.83
CA THR A 403 34.24 19.76 22.07
C THR A 403 33.37 18.57 21.67
N LEU A 404 32.06 18.75 21.51
CA LEU A 404 31.04 17.71 21.33
C LEU A 404 30.94 16.72 22.51
N GLU A 405 31.44 17.10 23.69
CA GLU A 405 31.37 16.30 24.91
C GLU A 405 30.06 16.53 25.68
N TYR A 406 29.51 15.46 26.27
CA TYR A 406 28.32 15.50 27.11
C TYR A 406 28.64 15.96 28.54
N VAL A 407 28.98 17.24 28.70
CA VAL A 407 29.52 17.85 29.93
C VAL A 407 28.64 17.68 31.18
N TYR A 408 27.32 17.47 31.03
CA TYR A 408 26.42 17.24 32.17
C TYR A 408 26.27 15.77 32.60
N ARG A 409 26.67 14.78 31.79
CA ARG A 409 26.53 13.35 32.16
C ARG A 409 27.29 12.97 33.44
N PRO A 410 28.55 13.42 33.67
CA PRO A 410 29.24 13.16 34.93
C PRO A 410 28.54 13.77 36.16
N LEU A 411 27.95 14.95 36.00
CA LEU A 411 27.19 15.62 37.06
C LEU A 411 25.90 14.86 37.38
N TYR A 412 25.20 14.38 36.34
CA TYR A 412 24.03 13.54 36.48
C TYR A 412 24.32 12.23 37.22
N ALA A 413 25.37 11.50 36.84
CA ALA A 413 25.79 10.29 37.54
C ALA A 413 26.12 10.57 39.01
N ARG A 414 26.85 11.66 39.28
CA ARG A 414 27.19 12.14 40.63
C ARG A 414 25.96 12.48 41.49
N TYR A 415 24.93 13.10 40.90
CA TYR A 415 23.67 13.38 41.59
C TYR A 415 22.89 12.09 41.88
N ARG A 416 22.69 11.26 40.84
CA ARG A 416 21.98 9.97 40.90
C ARG A 416 22.58 9.07 41.96
N GLU A 417 23.89 8.82 41.91
CA GLU A 417 24.58 7.96 42.86
C GLU A 417 24.37 8.43 44.31
N ARG A 418 24.55 9.73 44.58
CA ARG A 418 24.41 10.29 45.93
C ARG A 418 22.99 10.12 46.47
N ILE A 419 21.95 10.46 45.70
CA ILE A 419 20.56 10.38 46.19
C ILE A 419 20.09 8.93 46.37
N THR A 420 20.42 8.02 45.43
CA THR A 420 19.97 6.62 45.50
C THR A 420 20.78 5.78 46.50
N SER A 421 22.02 6.15 46.82
CA SER A 421 22.83 5.41 47.81
C SER A 421 22.73 5.93 49.24
N ARG A 422 22.55 7.25 49.45
CA ARG A 422 22.58 7.88 50.78
C ARG A 422 21.26 8.54 51.17
N GLY A 423 20.36 8.78 50.23
CA GLY A 423 19.22 9.67 50.41
C GLY A 423 19.66 11.13 50.61
N GLY A 424 18.74 11.96 51.08
CA GLY A 424 18.96 13.39 51.32
C GLY A 424 17.80 14.24 50.80
N ASN A 425 17.98 15.56 50.88
CA ASN A 425 17.06 16.53 50.27
C ASN A 425 17.39 16.70 48.78
N SER A 426 16.39 16.43 47.92
CA SER A 426 16.47 16.54 46.45
C SER A 426 17.02 17.90 45.99
N MET A 427 16.53 19.00 46.59
CA MET A 427 16.87 20.37 46.24
C MET A 427 18.29 20.76 46.65
N GLU A 428 18.67 20.47 47.91
CA GLU A 428 20.00 20.80 48.43
C GLU A 428 21.10 20.06 47.67
N LEU A 429 20.86 18.77 47.37
CA LEU A 429 21.80 17.96 46.60
C LEU A 429 21.91 18.45 45.15
N PHE A 430 20.80 18.91 44.54
CA PHE A 430 20.82 19.43 43.17
C PHE A 430 21.67 20.69 43.10
N GLY A 431 21.43 21.65 44.01
CA GLY A 431 22.23 22.87 44.11
C GLY A 431 23.71 22.56 44.30
N GLY A 432 24.05 21.65 45.22
CA GLY A 432 25.43 21.23 45.47
C GLY A 432 26.11 20.40 44.37
N VAL A 433 25.42 20.07 43.26
CA VAL A 433 25.99 19.32 42.12
C VAL A 433 25.98 20.13 40.82
N PHE A 434 24.89 20.86 40.54
CA PHE A 434 24.67 21.56 39.27
C PHE A 434 24.78 23.09 39.37
N LEU A 435 24.68 23.67 40.57
CA LEU A 435 24.81 25.12 40.83
C LEU A 435 26.13 25.42 41.56
N SER A 436 27.22 24.83 41.06
CA SER A 436 28.54 24.88 41.68
C SER A 436 29.58 25.34 40.67
N ALA A 437 30.81 25.60 41.13
CA ALA A 437 31.94 25.92 40.24
C ALA A 437 32.30 24.80 39.24
N ASP A 438 31.71 23.60 39.37
CA ASP A 438 31.81 22.52 38.38
C ASP A 438 30.74 22.64 37.26
N SER A 439 29.87 23.65 37.28
CA SER A 439 28.78 23.79 36.29
C SER A 439 29.33 24.19 34.91
N PRO A 440 29.06 23.44 33.83
CA PRO A 440 29.58 23.74 32.49
C PRO A 440 29.13 25.08 31.88
N LEU A 441 28.14 25.74 32.48
CA LEU A 441 27.61 27.04 32.06
C LEU A 441 27.62 28.07 33.21
N ASP A 442 28.51 27.89 34.20
CA ASP A 442 28.72 28.82 35.32
C ASP A 442 27.42 29.15 36.09
N HIS A 443 26.53 28.16 36.28
CA HIS A 443 25.26 28.38 36.98
C HIS A 443 25.45 28.61 38.49
N GLU A 444 25.17 29.84 38.94
CA GLU A 444 25.14 30.18 40.38
C GLU A 444 23.77 29.94 41.02
N THR A 445 22.67 30.07 40.26
CA THR A 445 21.30 29.96 40.79
C THR A 445 20.40 29.05 39.96
N PHE A 446 19.31 28.58 40.58
CA PHE A 446 18.26 27.83 39.87
C PHE A 446 17.68 28.62 38.68
N ALA A 447 17.62 29.96 38.76
CA ALA A 447 17.13 30.80 37.68
C ALA A 447 18.09 30.86 36.49
N ASP A 448 19.41 30.78 36.72
CA ASP A 448 20.41 30.69 35.65
C ASP A 448 20.30 29.36 34.91
N PHE A 449 20.23 28.26 35.67
CA PHE A 449 20.02 26.92 35.12
C PHE A 449 18.71 26.85 34.34
N GLU A 450 17.60 27.33 34.90
CA GLU A 450 16.28 27.31 34.24
C GLU A 450 16.25 28.16 32.96
N ARG A 451 16.88 29.34 32.96
CA ARG A 451 17.03 30.19 31.77
C ARG A 451 17.74 29.43 30.64
N ASP A 452 18.92 28.88 30.92
CA ASP A 452 19.76 28.29 29.88
C ASP A 452 19.20 26.94 29.39
N TRP A 453 18.60 26.16 30.30
CA TRP A 453 17.81 24.97 29.96
C TRP A 453 16.62 25.30 29.05
N ARG A 454 15.80 26.29 29.44
CA ARG A 454 14.63 26.73 28.65
C ARG A 454 15.05 27.23 27.28
N ARG A 455 16.13 28.02 27.20
CA ARG A 455 16.72 28.48 25.93
C ARG A 455 17.10 27.30 25.04
N TRP A 456 17.87 26.34 25.55
CA TRP A 456 18.31 25.18 24.76
C TRP A 456 17.14 24.30 24.28
N ILE A 457 16.13 24.07 25.13
CA ILE A 457 14.91 23.35 24.75
C ILE A 457 14.15 24.08 23.62
N LEU A 458 14.01 25.40 23.69
CA LEU A 458 13.20 26.18 22.73
C LEU A 458 13.95 26.56 21.44
N GLU A 459 15.26 26.77 21.50
CA GLU A 459 16.07 27.30 20.38
C GLU A 459 16.86 26.22 19.63
N GLU A 460 17.23 25.11 20.28
CA GLU A 460 17.98 24.02 19.65
C GLU A 460 17.15 22.73 19.51
N VAL A 461 16.60 22.22 20.62
CA VAL A 461 15.85 20.94 20.59
C VAL A 461 14.54 21.10 19.84
N LYS A 462 13.71 22.10 20.18
CA LYS A 462 12.42 22.32 19.49
C LYS A 462 12.60 22.45 17.97
N PRO A 463 13.49 23.28 17.41
CA PRO A 463 13.60 23.40 15.94
C PRO A 463 14.19 22.18 15.24
N MET A 464 14.91 21.30 15.95
CA MET A 464 15.44 20.04 15.42
C MET A 464 14.35 18.95 15.29
N HIS A 465 13.29 19.03 16.09
CA HIS A 465 12.24 18.00 16.19
C HIS A 465 10.84 18.47 15.77
N ILE A 466 10.51 19.73 16.06
CA ILE A 466 9.18 20.37 15.90
C ILE A 466 9.37 21.64 15.06
N GLY A 467 9.28 21.47 13.74
CA GLY A 467 9.44 22.56 12.78
C GLY A 467 9.18 22.07 11.35
N PRO A 468 9.23 22.97 10.35
CA PRO A 468 9.05 22.61 8.94
C PRO A 468 10.03 21.51 8.52
N ALA A 469 9.54 20.51 7.77
CA ALA A 469 10.30 19.32 7.36
C ALA A 469 11.68 19.67 6.78
N ALA A 470 11.73 20.58 5.80
CA ALA A 470 12.97 21.04 5.18
C ALA A 470 13.98 21.66 6.17
N LYS A 471 13.52 22.41 7.17
CA LYS A 471 14.42 23.03 8.17
C LYS A 471 14.91 22.04 9.23
N ARG A 472 14.12 21.03 9.57
CA ARG A 472 14.61 19.89 10.37
C ARG A 472 15.65 19.08 9.58
N ARG A 473 15.40 18.84 8.29
CA ARG A 473 16.32 18.14 7.37
C ARG A 473 17.68 18.82 7.33
N GLU A 474 17.70 20.12 7.04
CA GLU A 474 18.89 20.97 7.01
C GLU A 474 19.69 20.90 8.32
N ARG A 475 19.02 21.05 9.47
CA ARG A 475 19.67 20.97 10.81
C ARG A 475 20.24 19.59 11.12
N ARG A 476 19.51 18.51 10.82
CA ARG A 476 19.96 17.13 11.06
C ARG A 476 21.11 16.74 10.13
N ALA A 477 21.05 17.11 8.85
CA ALA A 477 22.15 16.90 7.91
C ALA A 477 23.43 17.65 8.32
N ALA A 478 23.30 18.91 8.76
CA ALA A 478 24.43 19.68 9.28
C ALA A 478 25.03 19.06 10.55
N ALA A 479 24.19 18.53 11.45
CA ALA A 479 24.67 17.83 12.65
C ALA A 479 25.35 16.50 12.32
N ALA A 480 24.82 15.72 11.37
CA ALA A 480 25.48 14.52 10.86
C ALA A 480 26.86 14.85 10.27
N GLY A 481 26.96 15.91 9.46
CA GLY A 481 28.22 16.40 8.89
C GLY A 481 29.28 16.68 9.95
N ARG A 482 28.94 17.43 11.01
CA ARG A 482 29.89 17.71 12.13
C ARG A 482 30.42 16.44 12.79
N TYR A 483 29.57 15.42 12.99
CA TYR A 483 30.03 14.15 13.56
C TYR A 483 30.88 13.33 12.58
N LEU A 484 30.61 13.39 11.26
CA LEU A 484 31.45 12.74 10.25
C LEU A 484 32.84 13.39 10.18
N GLU A 485 32.91 14.72 10.28
CA GLU A 485 34.17 15.47 10.40
C GLU A 485 34.93 15.10 11.69
N ALA A 486 34.25 15.06 12.84
CA ALA A 486 34.84 14.64 14.12
C ALA A 486 35.30 13.17 14.11
N ALA A 487 34.54 12.27 13.50
CA ALA A 487 34.91 10.87 13.29
C ALA A 487 36.15 10.75 12.39
N ALA A 488 36.24 11.54 11.31
CA ALA A 488 37.42 11.59 10.45
C ALA A 488 38.66 12.15 11.19
N ALA A 489 38.49 13.15 12.06
CA ALA A 489 39.57 13.67 12.90
C ALA A 489 40.04 12.65 13.97
N ALA A 490 39.12 11.85 14.51
CA ALA A 490 39.42 10.77 15.46
C ALA A 490 39.92 9.47 14.81
N GLY A 491 39.77 9.32 13.49
CA GLY A 491 40.07 8.12 12.72
C GLY A 491 41.28 8.27 11.80
N GLY A 492 42.43 7.70 12.20
CA GLY A 492 43.66 7.69 11.39
C GLY A 492 44.36 6.33 11.32
N GLY A 493 43.72 5.26 11.80
CA GLY A 493 44.31 3.93 11.95
C GLY A 493 43.54 2.83 11.22
N ARG A 494 44.12 1.62 11.18
CA ARG A 494 43.54 0.44 10.51
C ARG A 494 42.33 -0.19 11.23
N LYS A 495 41.90 0.39 12.36
CA LYS A 495 40.76 -0.03 13.19
C LYS A 495 40.10 1.22 13.77
N THR A 496 38.77 1.26 13.72
CA THR A 496 37.93 2.31 14.29
C THR A 496 38.23 2.51 15.77
N THR A 497 38.52 3.73 16.21
CA THR A 497 38.70 4.03 17.64
C THR A 497 37.36 4.04 18.38
N ALA A 498 37.35 3.95 19.71
CA ALA A 498 36.09 4.05 20.47
C ALA A 498 35.39 5.41 20.26
N VAL A 499 36.18 6.49 20.21
CA VAL A 499 35.73 7.87 19.95
C VAL A 499 35.20 8.02 18.52
N GLU A 500 35.91 7.49 17.53
CA GLU A 500 35.43 7.47 16.14
C GLU A 500 34.11 6.69 16.01
N ARG A 501 34.00 5.54 16.68
CA ARG A 501 32.80 4.71 16.66
C ARG A 501 31.59 5.41 17.29
N GLU A 502 31.82 6.19 18.34
CA GLU A 502 30.80 7.02 18.97
C GLU A 502 30.29 8.11 18.02
N PHE A 503 31.19 8.90 17.40
CA PHE A 503 30.79 9.92 16.44
C PHE A 503 30.07 9.34 15.21
N LEU A 504 30.53 8.20 14.69
CA LEU A 504 29.83 7.48 13.60
C LEU A 504 28.41 7.03 14.02
N ALA A 505 28.22 6.57 15.26
CA ALA A 505 26.90 6.20 15.76
C ALA A 505 25.97 7.43 15.91
N ARG A 506 26.49 8.59 16.36
CA ARG A 506 25.73 9.85 16.42
C ARG A 506 25.35 10.35 15.01
N ALA A 507 26.27 10.27 14.05
CA ALA A 507 26.00 10.59 12.64
C ALA A 507 24.89 9.70 12.06
N LEU A 508 24.96 8.39 12.29
CA LEU A 508 23.97 7.41 11.84
C LEU A 508 22.56 7.76 12.33
N GLY A 509 22.41 8.11 13.62
CA GLY A 509 21.10 8.47 14.19
C GLY A 509 20.44 9.67 13.51
N HIS A 510 21.21 10.70 13.11
CA HIS A 510 20.68 11.83 12.34
C HIS A 510 20.30 11.44 10.90
N ILE A 511 21.11 10.63 10.23
CA ILE A 511 20.85 10.11 8.88
C ILE A 511 19.56 9.26 8.87
N GLU A 512 19.45 8.33 9.82
CA GLU A 512 18.27 7.47 10.00
C GLU A 512 17.02 8.29 10.35
N TYR A 513 17.13 9.35 11.16
CA TYR A 513 16.02 10.25 11.46
C TYR A 513 15.51 10.99 10.22
N VAL A 514 16.42 11.55 9.40
CA VAL A 514 16.03 12.22 8.15
C VAL A 514 15.30 11.25 7.23
N ARG A 515 15.90 10.10 6.95
CA ARG A 515 15.31 9.07 6.07
C ARG A 515 13.94 8.61 6.56
N THR A 516 13.82 8.21 7.83
CA THR A 516 12.61 7.53 8.34
C THR A 516 11.51 8.47 8.82
N LYS A 517 11.82 9.71 9.26
CA LYS A 517 10.85 10.63 9.86
C LYS A 517 10.63 11.92 9.07
N ILE A 518 11.44 12.20 8.05
CA ILE A 518 11.31 13.40 7.20
C ILE A 518 11.04 13.02 5.75
N ASP A 519 11.93 12.26 5.14
CA ASP A 519 11.89 11.97 3.70
C ASP A 519 10.90 10.83 3.36
N LYS A 520 10.81 9.81 4.23
CA LYS A 520 9.97 8.61 4.11
C LYS A 520 10.37 7.70 2.93
N GLU A 521 9.59 6.65 2.68
CA GLU A 521 9.92 5.57 1.74
C GLU A 521 9.60 5.91 0.28
N ASP A 522 8.68 6.84 0.01
CA ASP A 522 8.16 7.15 -1.33
C ASP A 522 9.13 7.96 -2.23
N GLY A 523 10.37 8.19 -1.78
CA GLY A 523 11.38 8.99 -2.50
C GLY A 523 12.64 9.21 -1.68
N PRO A 524 13.43 8.15 -1.37
CA PRO A 524 14.61 8.27 -0.54
C PRO A 524 15.69 9.12 -1.22
N ASP A 525 16.32 10.04 -0.47
CA ASP A 525 17.53 10.72 -0.94
C ASP A 525 18.68 9.70 -1.06
N LEU A 526 18.99 9.31 -2.29
CA LEU A 526 19.98 8.28 -2.59
C LEU A 526 21.41 8.73 -2.24
N GLY A 527 21.69 10.03 -2.23
CA GLY A 527 22.94 10.58 -1.70
C GLY A 527 23.05 10.41 -0.18
N LEU A 528 21.94 10.56 0.55
CA LEU A 528 21.87 10.28 1.98
C LEU A 528 22.00 8.77 2.27
N LEU A 529 21.44 7.89 1.42
CA LEU A 529 21.64 6.44 1.54
C LEU A 529 23.12 6.05 1.39
N ILE A 530 23.84 6.65 0.45
CA ILE A 530 25.29 6.42 0.25
C ILE A 530 26.07 6.79 1.53
N GLN A 531 25.76 7.92 2.16
CA GLN A 531 26.36 8.29 3.45
C GLN A 531 26.01 7.27 4.55
N GLN A 532 24.77 6.80 4.61
CA GLN A 532 24.37 5.76 5.57
C GLN A 532 25.16 4.45 5.37
N ILE A 533 25.35 4.02 4.12
CA ILE A 533 26.12 2.82 3.76
C ILE A 533 27.59 2.96 4.20
N GLU A 534 28.23 4.13 4.00
CA GLU A 534 29.60 4.36 4.44
C GLU A 534 29.72 4.25 5.98
N VAL A 535 28.82 4.92 6.71
CA VAL A 535 28.79 4.92 8.18
C VAL A 535 28.58 3.50 8.72
N LEU A 536 27.60 2.76 8.21
CA LEU A 536 27.36 1.37 8.60
C LEU A 536 28.56 0.46 8.30
N THR A 537 29.26 0.70 7.19
CA THR A 537 30.48 -0.04 6.83
C THR A 537 31.60 0.23 7.85
N ARG A 538 31.84 1.49 8.22
CA ARG A 538 32.87 1.88 9.21
C ARG A 538 32.53 1.45 10.65
N LEU A 539 31.25 1.22 10.94
CA LEU A 539 30.76 0.65 12.19
C LEU A 539 30.85 -0.89 12.26
N ASP A 540 31.27 -1.56 11.17
CA ASP A 540 31.29 -3.02 11.00
C ASP A 540 29.88 -3.66 11.01
N ARG A 541 28.95 -3.09 10.24
CA ARG A 541 27.55 -3.53 10.10
C ARG A 541 27.20 -3.90 8.65
N PRO A 542 27.79 -4.98 8.10
CA PRO A 542 27.63 -5.37 6.70
C PRO A 542 26.19 -5.71 6.31
N GLU A 543 25.44 -6.38 7.17
CA GLU A 543 24.08 -6.88 6.87
C GLU A 543 23.08 -5.73 6.65
N ALA A 544 23.16 -4.68 7.49
CA ALA A 544 22.34 -3.47 7.35
C ALA A 544 22.66 -2.65 6.09
N CYS A 545 23.81 -2.87 5.44
CA CYS A 545 24.15 -2.17 4.20
C CYS A 545 23.42 -2.73 2.97
N ALA A 546 23.11 -4.03 2.93
CA ALA A 546 22.58 -4.71 1.75
C ALA A 546 21.28 -4.07 1.18
N PRO A 547 20.21 -3.83 1.96
CA PRO A 547 18.98 -3.23 1.43
C PRO A 547 19.17 -1.77 0.99
N LEU A 548 20.12 -1.04 1.58
CA LEU A 548 20.43 0.34 1.17
C LEU A 548 21.18 0.36 -0.16
N ILE A 549 22.12 -0.57 -0.35
CA ILE A 549 22.86 -0.73 -1.62
C ILE A 549 21.90 -1.17 -2.73
N GLU A 550 20.90 -2.01 -2.44
CA GLU A 550 19.81 -2.33 -3.38
C GLU A 550 19.06 -1.05 -3.80
N GLN A 551 18.59 -0.22 -2.86
CA GLN A 551 17.87 1.04 -3.17
C GLN A 551 18.69 2.02 -4.01
N VAL A 552 19.99 2.17 -3.74
CA VAL A 552 20.89 3.05 -4.52
C VAL A 552 21.09 2.52 -5.95
N LEU A 553 21.27 1.21 -6.12
CA LEU A 553 21.44 0.59 -7.44
C LEU A 553 20.13 0.58 -8.24
N ASP A 554 18.99 0.42 -7.56
CA ASP A 554 17.66 0.50 -8.18
C ASP A 554 17.42 1.90 -8.78
N GLY A 555 17.72 2.96 -8.04
CA GLY A 555 17.63 4.34 -8.54
C GLY A 555 18.64 4.68 -9.66
N CYS A 556 19.72 3.92 -9.79
CA CYS A 556 20.61 4.01 -10.97
C CYS A 556 20.06 3.23 -12.16
N ASP A 557 19.45 2.07 -11.92
CA ASP A 557 18.87 1.20 -12.95
C ASP A 557 17.58 1.80 -13.57
N ASP A 558 16.85 2.65 -12.84
CA ASP A 558 15.68 3.41 -13.33
C ASP A 558 16.00 4.85 -13.78
N GLY A 559 17.24 5.32 -13.62
CA GLY A 559 17.68 6.64 -14.06
C GLY A 559 17.26 7.82 -13.16
N SER A 560 16.66 7.56 -11.99
CA SER A 560 16.39 8.61 -10.99
C SER A 560 17.65 9.16 -10.31
N PHE A 561 18.79 8.48 -10.43
CA PHE A 561 20.07 8.88 -9.84
C PHE A 561 21.28 8.44 -10.68
N GLU A 562 22.24 9.35 -10.88
CA GLU A 562 23.48 9.07 -11.61
C GLU A 562 24.62 8.66 -10.66
N LEU A 563 25.26 7.54 -10.94
CA LEU A 563 26.55 7.13 -10.37
C LEU A 563 27.56 6.90 -11.50
N ASP A 564 28.81 7.28 -11.24
CA ASP A 564 29.95 6.89 -12.08
C ASP A 564 30.10 5.36 -12.13
N GLU A 565 30.66 4.84 -13.23
CA GLU A 565 30.80 3.40 -13.48
C GLU A 565 31.55 2.64 -12.36
N GLU A 566 32.57 3.27 -11.76
CA GLU A 566 33.40 2.63 -10.71
C GLU A 566 32.66 2.49 -9.36
N PRO A 567 32.05 3.55 -8.77
CA PRO A 567 31.15 3.42 -7.62
C PRO A 567 30.01 2.42 -7.82
N TYR A 568 29.35 2.44 -8.98
CA TYR A 568 28.28 1.49 -9.30
C TYR A 568 28.80 0.03 -9.28
N ALA A 569 29.97 -0.22 -9.89
CA ALA A 569 30.59 -1.54 -9.90
C ALA A 569 31.07 -2.02 -8.51
N ASP A 570 31.51 -1.13 -7.63
CA ASP A 570 31.82 -1.49 -6.24
C ASP A 570 30.55 -1.84 -5.45
N PHE A 571 29.48 -1.06 -5.58
CA PHE A 571 28.19 -1.38 -4.98
C PHE A 571 27.64 -2.73 -5.48
N GLU A 572 27.72 -3.03 -6.78
CA GLU A 572 27.38 -4.36 -7.29
C GLU A 572 28.17 -5.48 -6.59
N LYS A 573 29.49 -5.32 -6.50
CA LYS A 573 30.41 -6.31 -5.95
C LYS A 573 30.18 -6.51 -4.46
N ARG A 574 29.89 -5.44 -3.72
CA ARG A 574 29.53 -5.46 -2.30
C ARG A 574 28.19 -6.14 -2.10
N LEU A 575 27.15 -5.77 -2.84
CA LEU A 575 25.83 -6.42 -2.73
C LEU A 575 25.91 -7.92 -3.02
N ARG A 576 26.63 -8.35 -4.07
CA ARG A 576 26.87 -9.78 -4.37
C ARG A 576 27.58 -10.55 -3.24
N THR A 577 28.32 -9.85 -2.38
CA THR A 577 29.04 -10.43 -1.24
C THR A 577 28.15 -10.48 0.01
N LEU A 578 27.38 -9.43 0.23
CA LEU A 578 26.50 -9.23 1.40
C LEU A 578 25.18 -10.01 1.29
N ASP A 579 24.58 -10.02 0.10
CA ASP A 579 23.32 -10.70 -0.17
C ASP A 579 23.36 -11.46 -1.50
N ARG A 580 23.56 -12.78 -1.40
CA ARG A 580 23.54 -13.69 -2.55
C ARG A 580 22.14 -13.91 -3.12
N ARG A 581 21.06 -13.62 -2.39
CA ARG A 581 19.67 -13.88 -2.80
C ARG A 581 19.20 -12.84 -3.83
N ASN A 582 19.56 -11.58 -3.64
CA ASN A 582 19.22 -10.48 -4.56
C ASN A 582 19.83 -10.56 -5.97
N TRP A 583 20.85 -11.40 -6.20
CA TRP A 583 21.38 -11.62 -7.56
C TRP A 583 20.32 -12.12 -8.55
N ALA A 584 19.35 -12.91 -8.07
CA ALA A 584 18.23 -13.39 -8.88
C ALA A 584 17.38 -12.24 -9.45
N LEU A 585 17.17 -11.18 -8.66
CA LEU A 585 16.39 -10.01 -9.05
C LEU A 585 17.08 -9.18 -10.15
N ARG A 586 18.36 -8.85 -9.96
CA ARG A 586 19.09 -8.02 -10.93
C ARG A 586 19.31 -8.77 -12.26
N ASN A 587 19.47 -10.10 -12.19
CA ASN A 587 19.44 -10.96 -13.38
C ASN A 587 18.05 -10.98 -14.06
N ALA A 588 16.96 -10.86 -13.31
CA ALA A 588 15.62 -10.68 -13.87
C ALA A 588 15.50 -9.33 -14.63
N ARG A 589 15.85 -8.21 -13.98
CA ARG A 589 15.77 -6.85 -14.57
C ARG A 589 16.64 -6.70 -15.82
N SER A 590 17.89 -7.17 -15.79
CA SER A 590 18.78 -7.15 -16.97
C SER A 590 18.19 -7.92 -18.16
N ARG A 591 17.49 -9.04 -17.92
CA ARG A 591 16.75 -9.76 -18.96
C ARG A 591 15.54 -8.99 -19.45
N ILE A 592 14.79 -8.31 -18.57
CA ILE A 592 13.64 -7.45 -18.94
C ILE A 592 14.10 -6.38 -19.91
N ALA A 593 15.11 -5.56 -19.56
CA ALA A 593 15.59 -4.49 -20.44
C ALA A 593 16.07 -4.99 -21.82
N GLY A 594 16.72 -6.16 -21.87
CA GLY A 594 17.11 -6.81 -23.13
C GLY A 594 15.93 -7.33 -23.97
N LEU A 595 14.84 -7.73 -23.32
CA LEU A 595 13.58 -8.13 -23.96
C LEU A 595 12.76 -6.92 -24.43
N THR A 596 12.69 -5.85 -23.63
CA THR A 596 12.04 -4.58 -23.96
C THR A 596 12.54 -4.04 -25.30
N ARG A 597 13.86 -3.89 -25.47
CA ARG A 597 14.44 -3.44 -26.75
C ARG A 597 14.10 -4.33 -27.94
N ALA A 598 14.08 -5.66 -27.73
CA ALA A 598 13.73 -6.61 -28.79
C ALA A 598 12.24 -6.57 -29.16
N ALA A 599 11.36 -6.36 -28.18
CA ALA A 599 9.93 -6.15 -28.38
C ALA A 599 9.67 -4.80 -29.06
N ARG A 600 10.24 -3.70 -28.57
CA ARG A 600 10.12 -2.36 -29.20
C ARG A 600 10.47 -2.40 -30.68
N ARG A 601 11.60 -3.04 -31.04
CA ARG A 601 11.97 -3.20 -32.45
C ARG A 601 10.96 -4.01 -33.27
N LEU A 602 10.31 -5.04 -32.70
CA LEU A 602 9.25 -5.76 -33.40
C LEU A 602 7.97 -4.92 -33.55
N ALA A 603 7.63 -4.07 -32.57
CA ALA A 603 6.53 -3.13 -32.70
C ALA A 603 6.79 -2.10 -33.83
N GLU A 604 8.03 -1.62 -33.96
CA GLU A 604 8.48 -0.81 -35.11
C GLU A 604 8.36 -1.58 -36.44
N ASP A 605 8.87 -2.81 -36.51
CA ASP A 605 8.81 -3.64 -37.72
C ASP A 605 7.36 -3.92 -38.19
N TYR A 606 6.38 -3.96 -37.27
CA TYR A 606 4.95 -4.06 -37.61
C TYR A 606 4.38 -2.79 -38.26
N LEU A 607 4.93 -1.61 -37.94
CA LEU A 607 4.56 -0.32 -38.54
C LEU A 607 5.28 -0.09 -39.88
N GLU A 608 6.46 -0.69 -40.05
CA GLU A 608 7.26 -0.71 -41.29
C GLU A 608 6.77 -1.77 -42.30
N ALA A 609 5.80 -2.62 -41.93
CA ALA A 609 5.22 -3.64 -42.81
C ALA A 609 4.40 -3.03 -43.96
N ASP A 610 4.21 -3.80 -45.04
CA ASP A 610 3.41 -3.41 -46.21
C ASP A 610 2.29 -4.46 -46.48
N PRO A 611 1.00 -4.13 -46.24
CA PRO A 611 0.53 -2.90 -45.59
C PRO A 611 0.87 -2.85 -44.09
N PRO A 612 0.91 -1.66 -43.46
CA PRO A 612 1.20 -1.54 -42.03
C PRO A 612 0.18 -2.26 -41.15
N LEU A 613 0.66 -2.99 -40.14
CA LEU A 613 -0.17 -3.78 -39.23
C LEU A 613 -0.29 -3.06 -37.88
N LEU A 614 -1.06 -1.97 -37.88
CA LEU A 614 -1.18 -1.03 -36.75
C LEU A 614 -1.86 -1.65 -35.53
N LEU A 615 -2.93 -2.41 -35.72
CA LEU A 615 -3.63 -3.16 -34.66
C LEU A 615 -2.71 -4.23 -34.07
N ARG A 616 -1.93 -4.93 -34.92
CA ARG A 616 -0.90 -5.89 -34.45
C ARG A 616 0.20 -5.20 -33.64
N ALA A 617 0.74 -4.08 -34.13
CA ALA A 617 1.75 -3.29 -33.41
C ALA A 617 1.25 -2.84 -32.02
N TYR A 618 0.02 -2.31 -31.95
CA TYR A 618 -0.65 -1.91 -30.72
C TYR A 618 -0.78 -3.09 -29.73
N THR A 619 -1.50 -4.14 -30.12
CA THR A 619 -1.79 -5.28 -29.22
C THR A 619 -0.52 -5.95 -28.73
N PHE A 620 0.48 -6.10 -29.59
CA PHE A 620 1.78 -6.65 -29.22
C PHE A 620 2.55 -5.76 -28.23
N ALA A 621 2.57 -4.44 -28.41
CA ALA A 621 3.21 -3.52 -27.47
C ALA A 621 2.52 -3.53 -26.10
N ALA A 622 1.18 -3.59 -26.07
CA ALA A 622 0.40 -3.68 -24.82
C ALA A 622 0.67 -4.99 -24.05
N GLU A 623 0.58 -6.14 -24.73
CA GLU A 623 0.87 -7.47 -24.18
C GLU A 623 2.32 -7.56 -23.67
N ALA A 624 3.29 -7.11 -24.48
CA ALA A 624 4.72 -7.19 -24.14
C ALA A 624 5.09 -6.23 -23.00
N GLY A 625 4.64 -4.98 -23.05
CA GLY A 625 4.88 -3.98 -22.00
C GLY A 625 4.31 -4.40 -20.65
N THR A 626 3.08 -4.96 -20.65
CA THR A 626 2.46 -5.54 -19.45
C THR A 626 3.27 -6.71 -18.89
N ALA A 627 3.67 -7.65 -19.75
CA ALA A 627 4.44 -8.82 -19.33
C ALA A 627 5.86 -8.49 -18.83
N LEU A 628 6.44 -7.41 -19.33
CA LEU A 628 7.77 -6.91 -18.93
C LEU A 628 7.70 -5.98 -17.70
N GLY A 629 6.55 -5.37 -17.42
CA GLY A 629 6.41 -4.30 -16.41
C GLY A 629 7.08 -3.00 -16.87
N ASP A 630 7.06 -2.72 -18.16
CA ASP A 630 7.76 -1.59 -18.79
C ASP A 630 6.81 -0.38 -18.93
N GLY A 631 6.87 0.51 -17.94
CA GLY A 631 6.07 1.73 -17.89
C GLY A 631 6.56 2.87 -18.79
N GLU A 632 7.75 2.77 -19.39
CA GLU A 632 8.44 3.92 -19.98
C GLU A 632 8.66 3.81 -21.49
N GLU A 633 8.87 2.61 -22.03
CA GLU A 633 9.00 2.40 -23.48
C GLU A 633 7.73 1.81 -24.12
N LEU A 634 7.38 0.57 -23.78
CA LEU A 634 6.34 -0.19 -24.49
C LEU A 634 4.91 0.20 -24.13
N LEU A 635 4.61 0.49 -22.86
CA LEU A 635 3.25 0.89 -22.47
C LEU A 635 2.88 2.30 -23.01
N PRO A 636 3.76 3.32 -22.98
CA PRO A 636 3.51 4.60 -23.65
C PRO A 636 3.38 4.44 -25.18
N LEU A 637 4.23 3.61 -25.81
CA LEU A 637 4.10 3.29 -27.23
C LEU A 637 2.75 2.61 -27.53
N ALA A 638 2.33 1.65 -26.71
CA ALA A 638 1.04 0.99 -26.86
C ALA A 638 -0.12 1.99 -26.79
N ALA A 639 -0.11 2.91 -25.82
CA ALA A 639 -1.12 3.97 -25.71
C ALA A 639 -1.17 4.86 -26.97
N GLN A 640 -0.01 5.26 -27.51
CA GLN A 640 0.07 6.02 -28.76
C GLN A 640 -0.48 5.24 -29.97
N LEU A 641 -0.09 3.97 -30.11
CA LEU A 641 -0.55 3.10 -31.21
C LEU A 641 -2.04 2.80 -31.11
N ARG A 642 -2.59 2.71 -29.89
CA ARG A 642 -4.02 2.55 -29.65
C ARG A 642 -4.83 3.73 -30.17
N GLY A 643 -4.40 4.96 -29.89
CA GLY A 643 -5.05 6.17 -30.41
C GLY A 643 -5.15 6.14 -31.93
N ARG A 644 -4.04 5.84 -32.60
CA ARG A 644 -3.98 5.67 -34.07
C ARG A 644 -4.87 4.53 -34.57
N ALA A 645 -4.92 3.39 -33.86
CA ALA A 645 -5.78 2.26 -34.23
C ALA A 645 -7.27 2.60 -34.08
N ARG A 646 -7.63 3.45 -33.10
CA ARG A 646 -8.99 4.00 -32.93
C ARG A 646 -9.36 4.94 -34.09
N GLU A 647 -8.47 5.88 -34.43
CA GLU A 647 -8.65 6.81 -35.56
C GLU A 647 -8.81 6.07 -36.90
N ALA A 648 -8.11 4.96 -37.08
CA ALA A 648 -8.22 4.09 -38.25
C ALA A 648 -9.46 3.16 -38.24
N GLY A 649 -10.27 3.16 -37.17
CA GLY A 649 -11.46 2.29 -37.05
C GLY A 649 -11.15 0.79 -36.87
N LEU A 650 -9.94 0.45 -36.42
CA LEU A 650 -9.45 -0.93 -36.29
C LEU A 650 -9.78 -1.56 -34.93
N LEU A 651 -10.05 -0.75 -33.90
CA LEU A 651 -10.47 -1.23 -32.58
C LEU A 651 -11.94 -1.63 -32.61
N LEU A 652 -12.18 -2.94 -32.75
CA LEU A 652 -13.49 -3.55 -32.52
C LEU A 652 -13.57 -4.01 -31.07
N GLY A 653 -14.37 -3.32 -30.26
CA GLY A 653 -14.62 -3.77 -28.90
C GLY A 653 -15.63 -4.91 -28.82
N GLU A 654 -15.55 -5.69 -27.74
CA GLU A 654 -16.49 -6.77 -27.44
C GLU A 654 -17.68 -6.23 -26.63
N VAL A 655 -18.91 -6.27 -27.19
CA VAL A 655 -20.09 -5.61 -26.60
C VAL A 655 -20.89 -6.57 -25.72
N ARG A 656 -20.43 -6.76 -24.48
CA ARG A 656 -21.13 -7.61 -23.50
C ARG A 656 -22.36 -6.90 -22.94
N SER A 657 -23.47 -7.64 -22.80
CA SER A 657 -24.62 -7.17 -22.03
C SER A 657 -24.24 -7.04 -20.56
N LEU A 658 -24.60 -5.92 -19.91
CA LEU A 658 -24.47 -5.82 -18.46
C LEU A 658 -25.51 -6.69 -17.74
N ALA A 659 -26.66 -6.95 -18.36
CA ALA A 659 -27.74 -7.76 -17.79
C ALA A 659 -27.28 -9.21 -17.59
N ALA A 660 -27.33 -9.68 -16.35
CA ALA A 660 -26.81 -10.97 -15.90
C ALA A 660 -27.65 -11.52 -14.75
N ARG A 661 -27.36 -12.74 -14.26
CA ARG A 661 -28.10 -13.33 -13.14
C ARG A 661 -27.76 -12.55 -11.88
N LYS A 662 -28.69 -12.47 -10.92
CA LYS A 662 -28.49 -11.71 -9.68
C LYS A 662 -27.27 -12.14 -8.84
N ALA A 663 -26.81 -13.39 -8.98
CA ALA A 663 -25.59 -13.90 -8.32
C ALA A 663 -24.28 -13.38 -8.94
N ASP A 664 -24.33 -12.84 -10.16
CA ASP A 664 -23.19 -12.31 -10.91
C ASP A 664 -22.88 -10.84 -10.55
N TRP A 665 -23.52 -10.30 -9.48
CA TRP A 665 -23.43 -8.90 -9.05
C TRP A 665 -23.10 -8.77 -7.57
N THR A 666 -22.28 -7.78 -7.21
CA THR A 666 -21.94 -7.43 -5.81
C THR A 666 -22.25 -5.96 -5.47
N THR A 667 -22.28 -5.63 -4.18
CA THR A 667 -22.49 -4.29 -3.64
C THR A 667 -21.60 -4.05 -2.41
N THR A 668 -21.02 -2.86 -2.27
CA THR A 668 -20.26 -2.42 -1.08
C THR A 668 -21.15 -1.83 0.02
N PHE A 669 -22.45 -1.69 -0.24
CA PHE A 669 -23.40 -1.14 0.73
C PHE A 669 -23.95 -2.23 1.65
N SER A 670 -23.75 -2.08 2.97
CA SER A 670 -24.29 -2.97 4.01
C SER A 670 -25.81 -3.16 3.97
N ALA A 671 -26.54 -2.19 3.40
CA ALA A 671 -27.99 -2.27 3.19
C ALA A 671 -28.28 -2.39 1.68
N PRO A 672 -28.92 -3.49 1.21
CA PRO A 672 -29.26 -3.64 -0.20
C PRO A 672 -30.35 -2.65 -0.64
N ALA A 673 -30.42 -2.40 -1.95
CA ALA A 673 -31.49 -1.61 -2.55
C ALA A 673 -32.88 -2.23 -2.28
N LYS A 674 -33.91 -1.36 -2.15
CA LYS A 674 -35.31 -1.78 -1.96
C LYS A 674 -35.79 -2.71 -3.09
N ARG A 675 -35.29 -2.53 -4.31
CA ARG A 675 -35.43 -3.45 -5.44
C ARG A 675 -34.15 -3.45 -6.26
N PHE A 676 -33.71 -4.64 -6.66
CA PHE A 676 -32.68 -4.83 -7.70
C PHE A 676 -33.03 -6.07 -8.52
N ASP A 677 -33.15 -5.87 -9.84
CA ASP A 677 -33.63 -6.83 -10.84
C ASP A 677 -32.77 -6.66 -12.12
N PRO A 678 -31.59 -7.31 -12.18
CA PRO A 678 -30.66 -7.21 -13.31
C PRO A 678 -31.03 -8.08 -14.52
N SER A 679 -32.14 -8.83 -14.42
CA SER A 679 -32.62 -9.81 -15.38
C SER A 679 -33.99 -9.46 -15.98
N SER A 680 -34.48 -8.24 -15.76
CA SER A 680 -35.78 -7.82 -16.31
C SER A 680 -35.70 -7.72 -17.84
N PRO A 681 -36.72 -8.19 -18.59
CA PRO A 681 -36.79 -8.04 -20.06
C PRO A 681 -36.75 -6.59 -20.56
N SER A 682 -36.96 -5.62 -19.66
CA SER A 682 -36.93 -4.17 -19.95
C SER A 682 -35.58 -3.50 -19.66
N GLY A 683 -34.54 -4.25 -19.29
CA GLY A 683 -33.25 -3.72 -18.84
C GLY A 683 -33.07 -3.77 -17.32
N ILE A 684 -31.90 -3.37 -16.82
CA ILE A 684 -31.55 -3.51 -15.39
C ILE A 684 -32.38 -2.52 -14.57
N ARG A 685 -33.10 -2.99 -13.54
CA ARG A 685 -33.93 -2.12 -12.69
C ARG A 685 -33.42 -2.08 -11.26
N ILE A 686 -33.30 -0.88 -10.70
CA ILE A 686 -32.91 -0.64 -9.31
C ILE A 686 -33.78 0.47 -8.69
N ALA A 687 -34.22 0.27 -7.46
CA ALA A 687 -34.93 1.27 -6.66
C ALA A 687 -34.36 1.32 -5.24
N SER A 688 -34.03 2.50 -4.74
CA SER A 688 -33.48 2.67 -3.39
C SER A 688 -33.75 4.06 -2.83
N VAL A 689 -33.94 4.14 -1.50
CA VAL A 689 -34.06 5.41 -0.74
C VAL A 689 -32.71 5.86 -0.15
N ARG A 690 -31.67 5.05 -0.33
CA ARG A 690 -30.28 5.32 0.07
C ARG A 690 -29.39 5.23 -1.19
N PRO A 691 -28.14 5.70 -1.15
CA PRO A 691 -27.17 5.34 -2.19
C PRO A 691 -27.07 3.82 -2.30
N SER A 692 -27.07 3.30 -3.53
CA SER A 692 -26.94 1.86 -3.81
C SER A 692 -26.31 1.67 -5.19
N ALA A 693 -25.11 1.10 -5.22
CA ALA A 693 -24.44 0.64 -6.44
C ALA A 693 -24.43 -0.89 -6.48
N TYR A 694 -24.50 -1.45 -7.69
CA TYR A 694 -24.20 -2.85 -7.95
C TYR A 694 -23.21 -2.92 -9.12
N VAL A 695 -22.21 -3.78 -9.04
CA VAL A 695 -21.22 -4.05 -10.10
C VAL A 695 -21.25 -5.51 -10.52
N ASN A 696 -21.09 -5.78 -11.83
CA ASN A 696 -21.13 -7.13 -12.38
C ASN A 696 -19.72 -7.75 -12.27
N THR A 697 -19.58 -8.79 -11.45
CA THR A 697 -18.28 -9.39 -11.12
C THR A 697 -17.81 -10.43 -12.13
N VAL A 698 -18.70 -10.91 -13.01
CA VAL A 698 -18.36 -11.81 -14.12
C VAL A 698 -17.75 -11.02 -15.29
N LEU A 699 -18.07 -9.74 -15.39
CA LEU A 699 -17.51 -8.82 -16.37
C LEU A 699 -16.28 -8.13 -15.79
N ALA A 700 -15.11 -8.76 -15.99
CA ALA A 700 -13.83 -8.11 -15.79
C ALA A 700 -13.61 -7.04 -16.86
N VAL A 701 -13.26 -5.82 -16.44
CA VAL A 701 -12.92 -4.71 -17.35
C VAL A 701 -11.40 -4.56 -17.47
N GLY A 702 -10.94 -4.10 -18.63
CA GLY A 702 -9.54 -3.77 -18.86
C GLY A 702 -9.23 -2.31 -18.54
N VAL A 703 -8.05 -1.86 -18.99
CA VAL A 703 -7.65 -0.44 -18.88
C VAL A 703 -8.46 0.49 -19.80
N GLU A 704 -9.29 -0.03 -20.70
CA GLU A 704 -10.24 0.78 -21.45
C GLU A 704 -11.52 0.02 -21.81
N TYR A 705 -12.66 0.70 -21.70
CA TYR A 705 -13.99 0.18 -21.99
C TYR A 705 -14.99 1.33 -22.16
N GLU A 706 -16.12 1.07 -22.81
CA GLU A 706 -17.22 2.02 -22.93
C GLU A 706 -18.52 1.44 -22.38
N LEU A 707 -19.10 2.09 -21.37
CA LEU A 707 -20.40 1.77 -20.81
C LEU A 707 -21.49 2.55 -21.54
N ARG A 708 -22.54 1.86 -21.99
CA ARG A 708 -23.69 2.47 -22.66
C ARG A 708 -24.96 2.04 -21.96
N ALA A 709 -25.85 2.98 -21.64
CA ALA A 709 -27.22 2.68 -21.18
C ALA A 709 -28.15 3.86 -21.47
N ARG A 710 -29.44 3.60 -21.66
CA ARG A 710 -30.48 4.64 -21.59
C ARG A 710 -31.05 4.70 -20.17
N LEU A 711 -30.97 5.89 -19.57
CA LEU A 711 -31.33 6.12 -18.18
C LEU A 711 -32.79 6.59 -18.09
N ARG A 712 -33.68 5.64 -17.83
CA ARG A 712 -35.11 5.92 -17.64
C ARG A 712 -35.44 6.02 -16.15
N ARG A 713 -35.54 7.26 -15.66
CA ARG A 713 -36.00 7.58 -14.30
C ARG A 713 -37.48 7.21 -14.16
N VAL A 714 -37.85 6.53 -13.08
CA VAL A 714 -39.19 5.99 -12.84
C VAL A 714 -39.76 6.59 -11.55
N GLY A 715 -40.96 7.18 -11.64
CA GLY A 715 -41.65 7.78 -10.50
C GLY A 715 -41.20 9.21 -10.20
N GLU A 716 -41.36 9.64 -8.94
CA GLU A 716 -41.01 10.99 -8.49
C GLU A 716 -39.50 11.13 -8.25
N VAL A 717 -38.93 12.29 -8.63
CA VAL A 717 -37.51 12.60 -8.44
C VAL A 717 -37.32 13.56 -7.26
N PHE A 718 -36.85 13.00 -6.15
CA PHE A 718 -36.62 13.66 -4.87
C PHE A 718 -35.39 14.58 -4.88
N MET A 719 -35.28 15.47 -3.87
CA MET A 719 -34.18 16.44 -3.79
C MET A 719 -32.79 15.82 -3.72
N SER A 720 -32.66 14.58 -3.21
CA SER A 720 -31.37 13.89 -3.11
C SER A 720 -31.14 12.83 -4.20
N SER A 721 -32.06 12.72 -5.17
CA SER A 721 -32.00 11.75 -6.25
C SER A 721 -30.74 11.88 -7.11
N VAL A 722 -30.09 10.76 -7.37
CA VAL A 722 -29.01 10.61 -8.37
C VAL A 722 -29.19 9.26 -9.06
N HIS A 723 -29.16 9.23 -10.39
CA HIS A 723 -29.26 8.01 -11.19
C HIS A 723 -28.09 7.95 -12.18
N GLY A 724 -27.40 6.81 -12.28
CA GLY A 724 -26.08 6.80 -12.88
C GLY A 724 -25.44 5.42 -13.10
N LEU A 725 -24.22 5.44 -13.63
CA LEU A 725 -23.40 4.27 -13.91
C LEU A 725 -22.20 4.24 -12.96
N VAL A 726 -21.85 3.04 -12.48
CA VAL A 726 -20.55 2.81 -11.82
C VAL A 726 -19.53 2.69 -12.94
N VAL A 727 -18.76 3.77 -13.14
CA VAL A 727 -17.80 3.90 -14.23
C VAL A 727 -16.41 3.39 -13.86
N HIS A 728 -16.15 3.14 -12.58
CA HIS A 728 -14.93 2.52 -12.09
C HIS A 728 -15.25 1.74 -10.83
N ALA A 729 -14.77 0.50 -10.71
CA ALA A 729 -14.88 -0.27 -9.48
C ALA A 729 -13.66 -1.16 -9.23
N SER A 730 -12.94 -0.93 -8.13
CA SER A 730 -11.91 -1.84 -7.63
C SER A 730 -12.53 -3.06 -6.93
N ALA A 731 -11.69 -4.08 -6.69
CA ALA A 731 -12.07 -5.28 -5.93
C ALA A 731 -12.34 -4.97 -4.45
N ASP A 732 -11.59 -4.01 -3.89
CA ASP A 732 -11.64 -3.64 -2.47
C ASP A 732 -12.82 -2.73 -2.12
N GLY A 733 -13.63 -2.36 -3.13
CA GLY A 733 -14.86 -1.62 -2.96
C GLY A 733 -14.77 -0.11 -3.22
N ASP A 734 -13.65 0.36 -3.77
CA ASP A 734 -13.41 1.77 -4.07
C ASP A 734 -13.88 2.15 -5.49
N TRP A 735 -15.02 2.85 -5.56
CA TRP A 735 -15.82 2.95 -6.79
C TRP A 735 -16.09 4.41 -7.18
N ILE A 736 -16.00 4.73 -8.48
CA ILE A 736 -16.43 6.02 -9.04
C ILE A 736 -17.73 5.85 -9.82
N VAL A 737 -18.64 6.79 -9.58
CA VAL A 737 -19.97 6.85 -10.19
C VAL A 737 -20.15 8.14 -10.96
N PHE A 738 -20.52 8.04 -12.24
CA PHE A 738 -21.15 9.13 -12.98
C PHE A 738 -22.66 9.10 -12.74
N GLY A 739 -23.29 10.24 -12.48
CA GLY A 739 -24.73 10.31 -12.29
C GLY A 739 -25.38 11.64 -12.61
N ILE A 740 -26.70 11.61 -12.82
CA ILE A 740 -27.57 12.75 -13.10
C ILE A 740 -28.46 12.98 -11.88
N GLY A 741 -28.38 14.18 -11.30
CA GLY A 741 -29.19 14.60 -10.15
C GLY A 741 -30.59 15.10 -10.53
N ARG A 742 -31.42 15.43 -9.52
CA ARG A 742 -32.77 16.00 -9.73
C ARG A 742 -32.81 17.20 -10.67
N GLU A 743 -31.89 18.15 -10.49
CA GLU A 743 -31.83 19.38 -11.29
C GLU A 743 -31.32 19.15 -12.73
N GLY A 744 -31.25 17.89 -13.20
CA GLY A 744 -30.69 17.53 -14.50
C GLY A 744 -29.18 17.73 -14.62
N ARG A 745 -28.50 18.09 -13.52
CA ARG A 745 -27.05 18.32 -13.46
C ARG A 745 -26.29 17.01 -13.31
N ALA A 746 -25.19 16.88 -14.05
CA ALA A 746 -24.29 15.73 -13.94
C ALA A 746 -23.25 15.93 -12.82
N GLY A 747 -22.65 14.84 -12.36
CA GLY A 747 -21.57 14.85 -11.38
C GLY A 747 -20.81 13.53 -11.31
N LEU A 748 -19.70 13.57 -10.57
CA LEU A 748 -19.00 12.38 -10.09
C LEU A 748 -19.17 12.21 -8.58
N TRP A 749 -19.32 10.96 -8.17
CA TRP A 749 -19.33 10.53 -6.77
C TRP A 749 -18.31 9.42 -6.55
N HIS A 750 -17.54 9.56 -5.47
CA HIS A 750 -16.68 8.54 -4.90
C HIS A 750 -17.51 7.71 -3.93
N ILE A 751 -17.40 6.40 -3.99
CA ILE A 751 -17.97 5.45 -3.02
C ILE A 751 -16.81 4.69 -2.40
N THR A 752 -16.59 4.92 -1.11
CA THR A 752 -15.48 4.35 -0.34
C THR A 752 -16.06 3.44 0.75
N PRO A 753 -15.48 2.24 1.00
CA PRO A 753 -15.86 1.41 2.15
C PRO A 753 -15.66 2.15 3.49
N THR A 754 -16.32 1.67 4.54
CA THR A 754 -16.07 2.11 5.92
C THR A 754 -15.72 0.93 6.82
N GLU A 755 -14.95 1.18 7.87
CA GLU A 755 -14.52 0.20 8.87
C GLU A 755 -15.70 -0.58 9.51
N GLY A 756 -16.90 0.02 9.53
CA GLY A 756 -18.14 -0.63 9.97
C GLY A 756 -18.85 -1.49 8.91
N GLY A 757 -18.20 -1.85 7.80
CA GLY A 757 -18.76 -2.65 6.71
C GLY A 757 -19.82 -1.94 5.86
N GLY A 758 -19.95 -0.62 5.98
CA GLY A 758 -20.79 0.21 5.11
C GLY A 758 -20.00 0.85 3.97
N ALA A 759 -20.62 1.77 3.25
CA ALA A 759 -19.95 2.61 2.26
C ALA A 759 -20.43 4.06 2.34
N LEU A 760 -19.51 5.02 2.23
CA LEU A 760 -19.77 6.46 2.15
C LEU A 760 -19.79 6.90 0.69
N SER A 761 -20.78 7.73 0.32
CA SER A 761 -20.84 8.35 -1.00
C SER A 761 -20.56 9.85 -0.90
N ARG A 762 -19.44 10.29 -1.46
CA ARG A 762 -18.98 11.69 -1.47
C ARG A 762 -19.01 12.25 -2.88
N SER A 763 -19.61 13.42 -3.09
CA SER A 763 -19.52 14.10 -4.39
C SER A 763 -18.11 14.64 -4.59
N MET A 764 -17.49 14.31 -5.72
CA MET A 764 -16.14 14.75 -6.08
C MET A 764 -16.21 16.05 -6.89
N GLN A 765 -16.99 16.04 -7.97
CA GLN A 765 -17.00 17.07 -8.99
C GLN A 765 -18.43 17.25 -9.51
N LYS A 766 -18.81 18.52 -9.74
CA LYS A 766 -20.03 18.86 -10.49
C LYS A 766 -19.64 19.03 -11.95
N LEU A 767 -20.40 18.41 -12.85
CA LEU A 767 -20.14 18.42 -14.28
C LEU A 767 -21.16 19.33 -14.96
N PHE A 768 -20.66 20.33 -15.69
CA PHE A 768 -21.47 21.34 -16.34
C PHE A 768 -21.90 20.86 -17.73
N LEU A 769 -23.12 20.32 -17.81
CA LEU A 769 -23.79 20.09 -19.09
C LEU A 769 -24.23 21.44 -19.70
N GLU A 770 -24.10 21.59 -21.02
CA GLU A 770 -24.56 22.75 -21.79
C GLU A 770 -26.03 23.13 -21.47
N ARG A 771 -26.87 22.11 -21.29
CA ARG A 771 -28.22 22.21 -20.74
C ARG A 771 -28.49 21.05 -19.76
N PRO A 772 -29.22 21.27 -18.66
CA PRO A 772 -29.62 20.18 -17.76
C PRO A 772 -30.46 19.11 -18.46
N VAL A 773 -30.55 17.93 -17.85
CA VAL A 773 -31.44 16.82 -18.27
C VAL A 773 -32.83 17.00 -17.63
N GLU A 774 -33.83 17.35 -18.45
CA GLU A 774 -35.19 17.64 -17.99
C GLU A 774 -35.83 16.41 -17.31
N PRO A 775 -36.73 16.54 -16.31
CA PRO A 775 -37.17 15.41 -15.49
C PRO A 775 -37.79 14.21 -16.24
N ASP A 776 -38.48 14.48 -17.34
CA ASP A 776 -39.12 13.50 -18.25
C ASP A 776 -38.17 13.00 -19.36
N GLU A 777 -36.99 13.59 -19.51
CA GLU A 777 -35.97 13.13 -20.45
C GLU A 777 -35.35 11.80 -19.99
N HIS A 778 -35.10 10.90 -20.95
CA HIS A 778 -34.52 9.57 -20.74
C HIS A 778 -33.27 9.41 -21.61
N PRO A 779 -32.19 10.15 -21.33
CA PRO A 779 -31.05 10.22 -22.23
C PRO A 779 -30.29 8.88 -22.27
N ARG A 780 -29.76 8.56 -23.45
CA ARG A 780 -28.63 7.64 -23.56
C ARG A 780 -27.40 8.30 -22.94
N VAL A 781 -26.72 7.56 -22.06
CA VAL A 781 -25.43 7.91 -21.50
C VAL A 781 -24.39 6.94 -22.06
N VAL A 782 -23.27 7.50 -22.47
CA VAL A 782 -22.07 6.78 -22.90
C VAL A 782 -20.92 7.26 -22.01
N ALA A 783 -20.25 6.34 -21.32
CA ALA A 783 -19.10 6.63 -20.48
C ALA A 783 -17.92 5.77 -20.94
N HIS A 784 -16.99 6.39 -21.66
CA HIS A 784 -15.74 5.78 -22.12
C HIS A 784 -14.64 6.05 -21.09
N VAL A 785 -14.02 4.98 -20.60
CA VAL A 785 -12.91 5.02 -19.64
C VAL A 785 -11.67 4.55 -20.38
N ALA A 786 -10.58 5.33 -20.34
CA ALA A 786 -9.29 5.02 -20.95
C ALA A 786 -8.17 5.38 -19.96
N GLY A 787 -7.69 4.40 -19.19
CA GLY A 787 -6.78 4.62 -18.07
C GLY A 787 -7.43 5.54 -17.03
N ARG A 788 -6.85 6.74 -16.85
CA ARG A 788 -7.39 7.80 -15.99
C ARG A 788 -8.31 8.79 -16.72
N GLN A 789 -8.44 8.73 -18.04
CA GLN A 789 -9.36 9.62 -18.76
C GLN A 789 -10.77 9.02 -18.79
N LEU A 790 -11.75 9.79 -18.35
CA LEU A 790 -13.18 9.47 -18.44
C LEU A 790 -13.85 10.48 -19.37
N THR A 791 -14.38 10.00 -20.48
CA THR A 791 -15.19 10.79 -21.42
C THR A 791 -16.65 10.39 -21.29
N VAL A 792 -17.53 11.34 -20.94
CA VAL A 792 -18.97 11.09 -20.81
C VAL A 792 -19.77 11.89 -21.82
N VAL A 793 -20.58 11.20 -22.62
CA VAL A 793 -21.55 11.79 -23.54
C VAL A 793 -22.96 11.51 -23.01
N VAL A 794 -23.74 12.58 -22.83
CA VAL A 794 -25.18 12.51 -22.54
C VAL A 794 -25.93 12.91 -23.82
N GLU A 795 -26.93 12.13 -24.23
CA GLU A 795 -27.68 12.31 -25.48
C GLU A 795 -28.08 13.78 -25.71
N GLY A 796 -27.76 14.32 -26.89
CA GLY A 796 -28.08 15.70 -27.27
C GLY A 796 -27.32 16.81 -26.51
N ARG A 797 -26.11 16.52 -26.02
CA ARG A 797 -25.17 17.45 -25.32
C ARG A 797 -23.72 17.18 -25.75
N GLN A 798 -22.83 18.14 -25.50
CA GLN A 798 -21.39 17.97 -25.73
C GLN A 798 -20.77 16.89 -24.82
N ALA A 799 -19.65 16.31 -25.27
CA ALA A 799 -18.85 15.39 -24.48
C ALA A 799 -18.18 16.11 -23.29
N LEU A 800 -18.11 15.43 -22.16
CA LEU A 800 -17.41 15.86 -20.96
C LEU A 800 -16.13 15.06 -20.82
N GLU A 801 -14.97 15.72 -20.87
CA GLU A 801 -13.67 15.10 -20.57
C GLU A 801 -13.33 15.33 -19.11
N ILE A 802 -12.92 14.27 -18.41
CA ILE A 802 -12.68 14.26 -16.97
C ILE A 802 -11.44 13.41 -16.69
N GLU A 803 -10.62 13.85 -15.75
CA GLU A 803 -9.49 13.08 -15.25
C GLU A 803 -9.85 12.41 -13.91
N LEU A 804 -9.60 11.11 -13.81
CA LEU A 804 -9.80 10.32 -12.60
C LEU A 804 -8.58 10.46 -11.66
N PRO A 805 -8.77 10.38 -10.33
CA PRO A 805 -7.69 10.48 -9.34
C PRO A 805 -6.53 9.51 -9.56
N GLU A 806 -5.34 9.91 -9.09
CA GLU A 806 -4.10 9.14 -9.27
C GLU A 806 -4.04 7.88 -8.39
N ASP A 807 -4.73 7.92 -7.26
CA ASP A 807 -4.73 6.95 -6.17
C ASP A 807 -5.75 5.80 -6.34
N LEU A 808 -6.48 5.76 -7.46
CA LEU A 808 -7.43 4.69 -7.74
C LEU A 808 -6.74 3.35 -8.03
N ALA A 809 -7.06 2.33 -7.22
CA ALA A 809 -6.72 0.95 -7.52
C ALA A 809 -7.33 0.52 -8.88
N PRO A 810 -6.64 -0.30 -9.70
CA PRO A 810 -7.08 -0.60 -11.06
C PRO A 810 -8.52 -1.10 -11.17
N ALA A 811 -9.30 -0.50 -12.08
CA ALA A 811 -10.65 -0.93 -12.39
C ALA A 811 -10.72 -2.44 -12.66
N ARG A 812 -11.64 -3.12 -11.99
CA ARG A 812 -11.95 -4.54 -12.22
C ARG A 812 -13.34 -4.75 -12.77
N HIS A 813 -14.31 -3.91 -12.39
CA HIS A 813 -15.71 -4.06 -12.75
C HIS A 813 -16.39 -2.73 -13.10
N ALA A 814 -17.61 -2.84 -13.62
CA ALA A 814 -18.51 -1.73 -13.89
C ALA A 814 -19.95 -2.09 -13.51
N GLY A 815 -20.86 -1.10 -13.50
CA GLY A 815 -22.23 -1.35 -13.03
C GLY A 815 -23.18 -0.15 -13.03
N VAL A 816 -24.18 -0.22 -12.15
CA VAL A 816 -25.31 0.72 -12.07
C VAL A 816 -25.45 1.32 -10.67
N PHE A 817 -25.91 2.57 -10.58
CA PHE A 817 -26.10 3.28 -9.32
C PHE A 817 -27.41 4.06 -9.29
N VAL A 818 -28.10 3.98 -8.14
CA VAL A 818 -29.20 4.90 -7.79
C VAL A 818 -29.09 5.32 -6.33
N LYS A 819 -29.41 6.58 -6.09
CA LYS A 819 -29.69 7.17 -4.79
C LYS A 819 -31.08 7.80 -4.85
N ASP A 820 -31.93 7.50 -3.87
CA ASP A 820 -33.20 8.19 -3.62
C ASP A 820 -34.12 8.27 -4.87
N GLY A 821 -34.50 7.11 -5.41
CA GLY A 821 -35.34 6.99 -6.63
C GLY A 821 -35.46 5.57 -7.18
N GLU A 822 -36.02 5.42 -8.38
CA GLU A 822 -36.01 4.20 -9.21
C GLU A 822 -35.50 4.54 -10.62
N CYS A 823 -34.62 3.71 -11.18
CA CYS A 823 -34.16 3.81 -12.55
C CYS A 823 -34.21 2.46 -13.25
N LEU A 824 -34.58 2.50 -14.51
CA LEU A 824 -34.43 1.42 -15.48
C LEU A 824 -33.30 1.79 -16.43
N PHE A 825 -32.33 0.89 -16.58
CA PHE A 825 -31.20 1.01 -17.49
C PHE A 825 -31.51 0.15 -18.72
N GLU A 826 -32.13 0.79 -19.71
CA GLU A 826 -32.48 0.19 -21.01
C GLU A 826 -31.20 0.05 -21.85
N ASP A 827 -31.07 -1.03 -22.64
CA ASP A 827 -29.92 -1.34 -23.51
C ASP A 827 -28.54 -1.21 -22.85
N ALA A 828 -28.45 -1.63 -21.57
CA ALA A 828 -27.24 -1.56 -20.76
C ALA A 828 -26.17 -2.56 -21.24
N VAL A 829 -25.10 -2.05 -21.87
CA VAL A 829 -23.98 -2.83 -22.40
C VAL A 829 -22.63 -2.21 -22.01
N ILE A 830 -21.58 -3.03 -22.05
CA ILE A 830 -20.18 -2.62 -21.95
C ILE A 830 -19.44 -3.08 -23.22
N GLU A 831 -18.75 -2.16 -23.88
CA GLU A 831 -17.81 -2.47 -24.97
C GLU A 831 -16.39 -2.55 -24.39
N LEU A 832 -15.78 -3.73 -24.41
CA LEU A 832 -14.41 -3.97 -23.94
C LEU A 832 -13.44 -3.81 -25.11
N TYR A 833 -12.51 -2.86 -25.05
CA TYR A 833 -11.55 -2.64 -26.12
C TYR A 833 -10.32 -3.58 -25.99
N PRO A 834 -9.79 -4.11 -27.11
CA PRO A 834 -8.53 -4.86 -27.14
C PRO A 834 -7.35 -4.08 -26.58
#